data_AF-A0A3D2RM73-F1
#
_entry.id   AF-A0A3D2RM73-F1
#
_cell.length_a   1.000
_cell.length_b   1.000
_cell.length_c   1.000
_cell.angle_alpha   90.00
_cell.angle_beta   90.00
_cell.angle_gamma   90.00
#
_symmetry.space_group_name_H-M   'P 1'
#
loop_
_entity.id
_entity.type
_entity.pdbx_description
1 polymer ?
#
loop_
_entity_poly.entity_id
_entity_poly.type
_entity_poly.pdbx_seq_one_letter_code
_entity_poly.pdbx_strand_id
1 'polypeptide(L)'
;MLFNSYPTLAQALGLLFTIIIALVALSLPVVLIEHALDVDISEHPLVLGIVNCLAIGYVVHQSIVRISGTFHQILPLRPVDSRLFLPMLSALAGAAILISELYNIIVTVYPIPEELAKPLIDLATGEYGWFSTIFLLNIVAPITEEALFRGILLTGFLANYGPKRAVLLSSLLFACFHFNPWQGIGAFILGILFGWWFVQTRSLLPCLVGHAVFNAIPVVVYGLLGDEPPEISGVVEFQPLWLDGLGTLLLTGGCLILHKSFQASMPVPKAEWTRRAILFSRKLLDYARDEYGRTHTPLFASQIDTRTGRVPDAETKLYWTASRGGAGPTTNNLQFDGGLLRLMYGLTDYTGDPEYGAAADEYLTHYLRELPLPSGYFPWGDHRGYDVLEDDVVDGHGEFKVTMPVWDRLWAIDPEAVVRQADALRRHIIDPERSLAFDRHYPPSEMPHCMNSSAGAWILLWSFLYTRTGERNYIEWATEMAEYIWSLRNPATDLLAAHPLDPAYPEQVSDPVTVRRSSRTEYLGPMYWYATNLLRTHRLLGGESRLPFGRQALSLMRAFTTRFNPTDEGHFFATFDISSGEPLFDRIEEGWQFTPQSSTGESASGVVGLRAPISLAYAYLLTNEDDFKIAFDGLSPLFRLDRFFDLDAPRQQISAGLLAQAIGAWTNLYTATMGYRYLSAAITLAQYAVRHYVSDDWFVCGPPTVPRYRDTVLTGWETYSNRGGSSDLALALLRLSAISDGRFELIDHDPLCYF
;
A
#
# COMPACT_ATOMS: atom_id res chain seq x y z
N MET A 1 5.88 -4.96 -9.95
CA MET A 1 6.91 -5.13 -10.98
C MET A 1 6.19 -4.98 -12.30
N LEU A 2 6.70 -4.17 -13.23
CA LEU A 2 6.18 -4.07 -14.59
C LEU A 2 6.58 -5.32 -15.38
N PHE A 3 5.74 -6.34 -15.35
CA PHE A 3 5.52 -7.13 -16.55
C PHE A 3 4.12 -6.71 -17.02
N ASN A 4 3.99 -6.37 -18.30
CA ASN A 4 2.69 -6.48 -18.96
C ASN A 4 2.12 -7.89 -18.69
N SER A 5 0.86 -8.16 -19.01
CA SER A 5 0.20 -9.47 -18.83
C SER A 5 0.82 -10.63 -19.64
N TYR A 6 2.13 -10.65 -19.85
CA TYR A 6 2.94 -11.55 -20.64
C TYR A 6 3.95 -12.32 -19.77
N PRO A 7 4.11 -13.64 -19.98
CA PRO A 7 3.21 -14.49 -20.76
C PRO A 7 1.93 -14.87 -20.00
N THR A 8 0.81 -14.97 -20.71
CA THR A 8 -0.34 -15.81 -20.31
C THR A 8 0.03 -17.29 -20.46
N LEU A 9 -0.78 -18.22 -19.95
CA LEU A 9 -0.51 -19.67 -20.09
C LEU A 9 -0.32 -20.11 -21.56
N ALA A 10 -1.15 -19.62 -22.49
CA ALA A 10 -1.01 -19.94 -23.91
C ALA A 10 0.31 -19.41 -24.50
N GLN A 11 0.71 -18.21 -24.11
CA GLN A 11 1.98 -17.63 -24.55
C GLN A 11 3.19 -18.34 -23.92
N ALA A 12 3.07 -18.81 -22.69
CA ALA A 12 4.09 -19.62 -22.02
C ALA A 12 4.31 -20.94 -22.76
N LEU A 13 3.23 -21.63 -23.15
CA LEU A 13 3.31 -22.83 -23.98
C LEU A 13 3.99 -22.53 -25.34
N GLY A 14 3.66 -21.39 -25.95
CA GLY A 14 4.33 -20.94 -27.17
C GLY A 14 5.84 -20.68 -27.00
N LEU A 15 6.26 -20.13 -25.85
CA LEU A 15 7.68 -19.94 -25.52
C LEU A 15 8.39 -21.29 -25.37
N LEU A 16 7.80 -22.23 -24.62
CA LEU A 16 8.37 -23.57 -24.44
C LEU A 16 8.51 -24.29 -25.78
N PHE A 17 7.50 -24.21 -26.65
CA PHE A 17 7.56 -24.76 -27.99
C PHE A 17 8.66 -24.10 -28.84
N THR A 18 8.85 -22.78 -28.71
CA THR A 18 9.93 -22.06 -29.39
C THR A 18 11.31 -22.55 -28.92
N ILE A 19 11.47 -22.86 -27.63
CA ILE A 19 12.73 -23.41 -27.10
C ILE A 19 13.02 -24.77 -27.72
N ILE A 20 12.02 -25.66 -27.81
CA ILE A 20 12.18 -26.98 -28.43
C ILE A 20 12.64 -26.84 -29.89
N ILE A 21 12.01 -25.94 -30.65
CA ILE A 21 12.44 -25.65 -32.03
C ILE A 21 13.87 -25.12 -32.07
N ALA A 22 14.22 -24.19 -31.19
CA ALA A 22 15.56 -23.61 -31.14
C ALA A 22 16.62 -24.66 -30.77
N LEU A 23 16.34 -25.54 -29.80
CA LEU A 23 17.21 -26.66 -29.44
C LEU A 23 17.43 -27.58 -30.65
N VAL A 24 16.38 -28.03 -31.33
CA VAL A 24 16.50 -28.89 -32.52
C VAL A 24 17.28 -28.18 -33.63
N ALA A 25 16.98 -26.91 -33.90
CA ALA A 25 17.65 -26.14 -34.96
C ALA A 25 19.14 -25.90 -34.67
N LEU A 26 19.52 -25.71 -33.40
CA LEU A 26 20.91 -25.52 -32.98
C LEU A 26 21.68 -26.85 -32.85
N SER A 27 21.00 -27.94 -32.50
CA SER A 27 21.61 -29.28 -32.44
C SER A 27 21.84 -29.88 -33.83
N LEU A 28 21.01 -29.57 -34.82
CA LEU A 28 21.11 -30.17 -36.17
C LEU A 28 22.50 -29.94 -36.82
N PRO A 29 23.08 -28.72 -36.84
CA PRO A 29 24.44 -28.53 -37.32
C PRO A 29 25.49 -29.34 -36.56
N VAL A 30 25.33 -29.50 -35.25
CA VAL A 30 26.25 -30.28 -34.40
C VAL A 30 26.23 -31.75 -34.83
N VAL A 31 25.03 -32.33 -34.97
CA VAL A 31 24.85 -33.73 -35.42
C VAL A 31 25.37 -33.94 -36.85
N LEU A 32 25.19 -32.95 -37.75
CA LEU A 32 25.74 -33.03 -39.10
C LEU A 32 27.27 -32.99 -39.11
N ILE A 33 27.89 -32.18 -38.26
CA ILE A 33 29.36 -32.12 -38.09
C ILE A 33 29.86 -33.43 -37.48
N GLU A 34 29.18 -33.93 -36.46
CA GLU A 34 29.47 -35.21 -35.82
C GLU A 34 29.54 -36.34 -36.85
N HIS A 35 28.49 -36.47 -37.68
CA HIS A 35 28.42 -37.48 -38.73
C HIS A 35 29.47 -37.26 -39.85
N ALA A 36 29.75 -36.00 -40.21
CA ALA A 36 30.70 -35.68 -41.27
C ALA A 36 32.17 -35.91 -40.86
N LEU A 37 32.48 -35.75 -39.56
CA LEU A 37 33.83 -35.86 -39.02
C LEU A 37 34.09 -37.18 -38.27
N ASP A 38 33.06 -38.02 -38.11
CA ASP A 38 33.13 -39.29 -37.34
C ASP A 38 33.70 -39.08 -35.92
N VAL A 39 33.21 -38.01 -35.27
CA VAL A 39 33.51 -37.68 -33.87
C VAL A 39 32.25 -37.92 -33.04
N ASP A 40 32.35 -37.90 -31.72
CA ASP A 40 31.19 -37.94 -30.81
C ASP A 40 31.21 -36.68 -29.94
N ILE A 41 30.33 -35.72 -30.27
CA ILE A 41 30.35 -34.39 -29.65
C ILE A 41 28.96 -33.87 -29.28
N SER A 42 27.89 -34.40 -29.86
CA SER A 42 26.52 -33.93 -29.61
C SER A 42 26.04 -34.28 -28.21
N GLU A 43 26.55 -35.36 -27.62
CA GLU A 43 26.26 -35.76 -26.24
C GLU A 43 27.20 -35.11 -25.21
N HIS A 44 28.29 -34.46 -25.67
CA HIS A 44 29.27 -33.88 -24.76
C HIS A 44 28.66 -32.72 -23.94
N PRO A 45 28.79 -32.70 -22.59
CA PRO A 45 28.06 -31.76 -21.74
C PRO A 45 28.34 -30.27 -22.02
N LEU A 46 29.57 -29.93 -22.44
CA LEU A 46 29.89 -28.57 -22.88
C LEU A 46 29.09 -28.14 -24.12
N VAL A 47 28.91 -29.05 -25.09
CA VAL A 47 28.18 -28.76 -26.33
C VAL A 47 26.70 -28.62 -26.03
N LEU A 48 26.13 -29.53 -25.24
CA LEU A 48 24.76 -29.44 -24.74
C LEU A 48 24.54 -28.13 -23.97
N GLY A 49 25.47 -27.75 -23.10
CA GLY A 49 25.41 -26.50 -22.33
C GLY A 49 25.44 -25.25 -23.22
N ILE A 50 26.27 -25.24 -24.26
CA ILE A 50 26.31 -24.14 -25.24
C ILE A 50 25.00 -24.06 -26.02
N VAL A 51 24.51 -25.19 -26.54
CA VAL A 51 23.25 -25.25 -27.29
C VAL A 51 22.08 -24.79 -26.42
N ASN A 52 22.02 -25.25 -25.16
CA ASN A 52 21.00 -24.85 -24.18
C ASN A 52 21.05 -23.33 -23.90
N CYS A 53 22.23 -22.79 -23.61
CA CYS A 53 22.44 -21.36 -23.42
C CYS A 53 22.00 -20.53 -24.62
N LEU A 54 22.31 -20.97 -25.85
CA LEU A 54 21.91 -20.27 -27.07
C LEU A 54 20.39 -20.35 -27.31
N ALA A 55 19.78 -21.52 -27.13
CA ALA A 55 18.35 -21.72 -27.33
C ALA A 55 17.51 -20.93 -26.31
N ILE A 56 17.82 -21.07 -25.02
CA ILE A 56 17.11 -20.36 -23.96
C ILE A 56 17.48 -18.87 -23.99
N GLY A 57 18.74 -18.53 -24.27
CA GLY A 57 19.19 -17.14 -24.44
C GLY A 57 18.45 -16.43 -25.56
N TYR A 58 18.17 -17.11 -26.68
CA TYR A 58 17.32 -16.58 -27.75
C TYR A 58 15.91 -16.29 -27.25
N VAL A 59 15.29 -17.21 -26.51
CA VAL A 59 13.92 -17.02 -25.99
C VAL A 59 13.85 -15.96 -24.88
N VAL A 60 14.88 -15.87 -24.04
CA VAL A 60 15.05 -14.80 -23.06
C VAL A 60 15.18 -13.46 -23.78
N HIS A 61 16.01 -13.36 -24.81
CA HIS A 61 16.15 -12.16 -25.64
C HIS A 61 14.81 -11.77 -26.29
N GLN A 62 14.09 -12.72 -26.89
CA GLN A 62 12.76 -12.47 -27.46
C GLN A 62 11.78 -11.98 -26.39
N SER A 63 11.84 -12.53 -25.18
CA SER A 63 10.99 -12.12 -24.07
C SER A 63 11.33 -10.70 -23.60
N ILE A 64 12.62 -10.36 -23.49
CA ILE A 64 13.12 -9.01 -23.18
C ILE A 64 12.63 -8.00 -24.22
N VAL A 65 12.77 -8.31 -25.51
CA VAL A 65 12.30 -7.46 -26.61
C VAL A 65 10.78 -7.28 -26.55
N ARG A 66 10.02 -8.35 -26.30
CA ARG A 66 8.54 -8.32 -26.22
C ARG A 66 8.01 -7.48 -25.06
N ILE A 67 8.71 -7.48 -23.92
CA ILE A 67 8.30 -6.69 -22.74
C ILE A 67 8.99 -5.32 -22.69
N SER A 68 9.79 -4.95 -23.69
CA SER A 68 10.65 -3.76 -23.69
C SER A 68 11.50 -3.64 -22.41
N GLY A 69 11.99 -4.77 -21.91
CA GLY A 69 12.65 -4.89 -20.61
C GLY A 69 14.17 -4.95 -20.68
N THR A 70 14.79 -5.36 -19.57
CA THR A 70 16.24 -5.59 -19.46
C THR A 70 16.56 -6.97 -18.88
N PHE A 71 17.78 -7.45 -19.11
CA PHE A 71 18.25 -8.74 -18.60
C PHE A 71 18.16 -8.84 -17.06
N HIS A 72 18.42 -7.75 -16.34
CA HIS A 72 18.31 -7.70 -14.87
C HIS A 72 16.89 -7.87 -14.34
N GLN A 73 15.87 -7.63 -15.17
CA GLN A 73 14.47 -7.90 -14.80
C GLN A 73 14.11 -9.39 -14.93
N ILE A 74 14.76 -10.10 -15.86
CA ILE A 74 14.62 -11.56 -16.01
C ILE A 74 15.44 -12.30 -14.95
N LEU A 75 16.62 -11.79 -14.62
CA LEU A 75 17.52 -12.34 -13.60
C LEU A 75 17.69 -11.37 -12.42
N PRO A 76 16.65 -11.18 -11.57
CA PRO A 76 16.76 -10.32 -10.40
C PRO A 76 17.60 -11.00 -9.31
N LEU A 77 18.89 -10.64 -9.23
CA LEU A 77 19.83 -11.14 -8.22
C LEU A 77 19.88 -10.23 -6.99
N ARG A 78 18.73 -10.03 -6.34
CA ARG A 78 18.66 -9.15 -5.15
C ARG A 78 19.32 -9.83 -3.94
N PRO A 79 20.07 -9.08 -3.11
CA PRO A 79 20.55 -9.60 -1.83
C PRO A 79 19.38 -10.11 -0.97
N VAL A 80 19.58 -11.24 -0.30
CA VAL A 80 18.59 -11.88 0.60
C VAL A 80 19.19 -11.95 2.00
N ASP A 81 18.37 -11.75 3.04
CA ASP A 81 18.82 -11.83 4.43
C ASP A 81 19.49 -13.18 4.68
N SER A 82 20.74 -13.12 5.12
CA SER A 82 21.57 -14.30 5.41
C SER A 82 20.91 -15.30 6.37
N ARG A 83 20.03 -14.84 7.27
CA ARG A 83 19.31 -15.67 8.23
C ARG A 83 18.33 -16.65 7.56
N LEU A 84 17.92 -16.36 6.32
CA LEU A 84 17.01 -17.21 5.55
C LEU A 84 17.72 -18.43 4.95
N PHE A 85 19.05 -18.40 4.77
CA PHE A 85 19.76 -19.50 4.10
C PHE A 85 19.73 -20.80 4.90
N LEU A 86 19.92 -20.77 6.21
CA LEU A 86 19.88 -22.00 7.02
C LEU A 86 18.53 -22.72 6.93
N PRO A 87 17.37 -22.06 7.12
CA PRO A 87 16.08 -22.74 6.96
C PRO A 87 15.75 -23.07 5.49
N MET A 88 16.28 -22.33 4.49
CA MET A 88 16.24 -22.74 3.07
C MET A 88 17.02 -24.05 2.83
N LEU A 89 18.23 -24.16 3.36
CA LEU A 89 19.05 -25.36 3.27
C LEU A 89 18.39 -26.53 3.98
N SER A 90 17.80 -26.31 5.16
CA SER A 90 16.99 -27.32 5.86
C SER A 90 15.82 -27.79 5.00
N ALA A 91 15.05 -26.86 4.43
CA ALA A 91 13.91 -27.20 3.58
C ALA A 91 14.35 -27.96 2.32
N LEU A 92 15.45 -27.54 1.68
CA LEU A 92 16.02 -28.19 0.52
C LEU A 92 16.55 -29.60 0.83
N ALA A 93 17.28 -29.77 1.93
CA ALA A 93 17.80 -31.06 2.36
C ALA A 93 16.65 -32.04 2.66
N GLY A 94 15.61 -31.57 3.35
CA GLY A 94 14.41 -32.37 3.60
C GLY A 94 13.68 -32.75 2.33
N ALA A 95 13.52 -31.80 1.39
CA ALA A 95 12.95 -32.08 0.08
C ALA A 95 13.78 -33.10 -0.70
N ALA A 96 15.11 -33.00 -0.67
CA ALA A 96 16.00 -33.90 -1.40
C ALA A 96 15.92 -35.35 -0.92
N ILE A 97 15.88 -35.56 0.40
CA ILE A 97 15.68 -36.89 1.00
C ILE A 97 14.37 -37.50 0.49
N LEU A 98 13.26 -36.77 0.61
CA LEU A 98 11.93 -37.27 0.24
C LEU A 98 11.77 -37.45 -1.28
N ILE A 99 12.38 -36.59 -2.09
CA ILE A 99 12.40 -36.74 -3.55
C ILE A 99 13.20 -37.98 -3.95
N SER A 100 14.32 -38.28 -3.28
CA SER A 100 15.09 -39.50 -3.53
C SER A 100 14.31 -40.76 -3.19
N GLU A 101 13.56 -40.78 -2.08
CA GLU A 101 12.71 -41.94 -1.76
C GLU A 101 11.54 -42.07 -2.76
N LEU A 102 10.94 -40.95 -3.16
CA LEU A 102 9.92 -40.94 -4.20
C LEU A 102 10.46 -41.44 -5.55
N TYR A 103 11.71 -41.11 -5.87
CA TYR A 103 12.41 -41.62 -7.05
C TYR A 103 12.53 -43.15 -7.00
N ASN A 104 12.95 -43.72 -5.88
CA ASN A 104 13.02 -45.18 -5.68
C ASN A 104 11.65 -45.87 -5.91
N ILE A 105 10.58 -45.27 -5.39
CA ILE A 105 9.21 -45.77 -5.61
C ILE A 105 8.86 -45.73 -7.10
N ILE A 106 9.16 -44.63 -7.79
CA ILE A 106 8.87 -44.48 -9.22
C ILE A 106 9.66 -45.50 -10.04
N VAL A 107 10.97 -45.65 -9.81
CA VAL A 107 11.81 -46.62 -10.55
C VAL A 107 11.35 -48.06 -10.31
N THR A 108 10.86 -48.38 -9.11
CA THR A 108 10.28 -49.71 -8.81
C THR A 108 9.03 -49.99 -9.64
N VAL A 109 8.14 -49.00 -9.78
CA VAL A 109 6.87 -49.15 -10.50
C VAL A 109 7.05 -49.00 -12.01
N TYR A 110 7.97 -48.15 -12.42
CA TYR A 110 8.25 -47.79 -13.80
C TYR A 110 9.77 -47.70 -14.00
N PRO A 111 10.45 -48.85 -14.22
CA PRO A 111 11.90 -48.89 -14.39
C PRO A 111 12.38 -48.05 -15.58
N ILE A 112 13.54 -47.41 -15.42
CA ILE A 112 14.17 -46.65 -16.50
C ILE A 112 14.87 -47.63 -17.45
N PRO A 113 14.58 -47.61 -18.76
CA PRO A 113 15.37 -48.34 -19.74
C PRO A 113 16.85 -47.92 -19.67
N GLU A 114 17.77 -48.88 -19.78
CA GLU A 114 19.22 -48.64 -19.67
C GLU A 114 19.68 -47.58 -20.69
N GLU A 115 19.10 -47.59 -21.89
CA GLU A 115 19.43 -46.64 -22.96
C GLU A 115 19.04 -45.19 -22.61
N LEU A 116 18.06 -45.00 -21.72
CA LEU A 116 17.66 -43.69 -21.23
C LEU A 116 18.39 -43.29 -19.94
N ALA A 117 18.80 -44.26 -19.14
CA ALA A 117 19.51 -44.04 -17.88
C ALA A 117 20.98 -43.72 -18.10
N LYS A 118 21.65 -44.45 -19.01
CA LYS A 118 23.09 -44.39 -19.21
C LYS A 118 23.64 -42.98 -19.45
N PRO A 119 23.09 -42.15 -20.36
CA PRO A 119 23.60 -40.79 -20.57
C PRO A 119 23.49 -39.89 -19.32
N LEU A 120 22.45 -40.10 -18.50
CA LEU A 120 22.27 -39.36 -17.24
C LEU A 120 23.29 -39.79 -16.20
N ILE A 121 23.63 -41.08 -16.17
CA ILE A 121 24.63 -41.64 -15.26
C ILE A 121 26.03 -41.20 -15.68
N ASP A 122 26.40 -41.34 -16.95
CA ASP A 122 27.71 -40.95 -17.48
C ASP A 122 27.97 -39.44 -17.24
N LEU A 123 26.91 -38.62 -17.34
CA LEU A 123 26.96 -37.22 -16.95
C LEU A 123 27.24 -37.04 -15.44
N ALA A 124 26.53 -37.76 -14.57
CA ALA A 124 26.66 -37.66 -13.12
C ALA A 124 27.97 -38.23 -12.57
N THR A 125 28.51 -39.29 -13.18
CA THR A 125 29.79 -39.92 -12.81
C THR A 125 31.01 -39.16 -13.35
N GLY A 126 30.78 -38.18 -14.22
CA GLY A 126 31.85 -37.34 -14.76
C GLY A 126 32.67 -38.02 -15.85
N GLU A 127 32.12 -39.01 -16.57
CA GLU A 127 32.81 -39.67 -17.70
C GLU A 127 33.30 -38.66 -18.74
N TYR A 128 32.51 -37.62 -19.02
CA TYR A 128 32.87 -36.53 -19.94
C TYR A 128 33.77 -35.44 -19.29
N GLY A 129 34.27 -35.70 -18.08
CA GLY A 129 35.14 -34.82 -17.30
C GLY A 129 34.38 -33.90 -16.33
N TRP A 130 34.88 -33.80 -15.10
CA TRP A 130 34.25 -33.01 -14.02
C TRP A 130 33.93 -31.57 -14.37
N PHE A 131 34.80 -30.91 -15.15
CA PHE A 131 34.57 -29.53 -15.57
C PHE A 131 33.31 -29.40 -16.43
N SER A 132 33.11 -30.31 -17.40
CA SER A 132 31.97 -30.25 -18.32
C SER A 132 30.67 -30.62 -17.60
N THR A 133 30.70 -31.63 -16.71
CA THR A 133 29.59 -32.01 -15.84
C THR A 133 29.13 -30.85 -14.95
N ILE A 134 30.06 -30.24 -14.18
CA ILE A 134 29.73 -29.15 -13.26
C ILE A 134 29.24 -27.92 -14.04
N PHE A 135 29.85 -27.62 -15.19
CA PHE A 135 29.41 -26.53 -16.04
C PHE A 135 27.95 -26.72 -16.49
N LEU A 136 27.58 -27.91 -16.96
CA LEU A 136 26.21 -28.17 -17.41
C LEU A 136 25.21 -28.20 -16.24
N LEU A 137 25.47 -29.06 -15.25
CA LEU A 137 24.50 -29.38 -14.19
C LEU A 137 24.37 -28.31 -13.11
N ASN A 138 25.45 -27.64 -12.73
CA ASN A 138 25.47 -26.72 -11.59
C ASN A 138 25.53 -25.25 -12.01
N ILE A 139 25.81 -24.94 -13.27
CA ILE A 139 25.88 -23.57 -13.78
C ILE A 139 24.83 -23.34 -14.86
N VAL A 140 24.93 -24.03 -16.00
CA VAL A 140 24.05 -23.79 -17.14
C VAL A 140 22.60 -24.09 -16.79
N ALA A 141 22.28 -25.32 -16.37
CA ALA A 141 20.90 -25.71 -16.09
C ALA A 141 20.23 -24.81 -15.02
N PRO A 142 20.83 -24.54 -13.85
CA PRO A 142 20.24 -23.62 -12.88
C PRO A 142 20.00 -22.22 -13.46
N ILE A 143 20.97 -21.65 -14.18
CA ILE A 143 20.83 -20.29 -14.72
C ILE A 143 19.74 -20.23 -15.79
N THR A 144 19.76 -21.13 -16.76
CA THR A 144 18.85 -21.08 -17.90
C THR A 144 17.43 -21.46 -17.50
N GLU A 145 17.26 -22.48 -16.66
CA GLU A 145 15.96 -22.94 -16.21
C GLU A 145 15.32 -21.96 -15.22
N GLU A 146 16.05 -21.45 -14.22
CA GLU A 146 15.46 -20.47 -13.29
C GLU A 146 15.15 -19.13 -13.99
N ALA A 147 15.99 -18.69 -14.92
CA ALA A 147 15.69 -17.49 -15.73
C ALA A 147 14.39 -17.68 -16.53
N LEU A 148 14.18 -18.85 -17.13
CA LEU A 148 12.98 -19.15 -17.90
C LEU A 148 11.74 -19.30 -17.00
N PHE A 149 11.77 -20.24 -16.05
CA PHE A 149 10.59 -20.64 -15.31
C PHE A 149 10.22 -19.65 -14.19
N ARG A 150 11.20 -19.06 -13.51
CA ARG A 150 10.93 -18.12 -12.41
C ARG A 150 11.08 -16.67 -12.90
N GLY A 151 12.12 -16.38 -13.67
CA GLY A 151 12.36 -15.05 -14.24
C GLY A 151 11.27 -14.61 -15.23
N ILE A 152 10.94 -15.43 -16.23
CA ILE A 152 9.96 -15.09 -17.28
C ILE A 152 8.57 -15.62 -16.93
N LEU A 153 8.40 -16.94 -16.85
CA LEU A 153 7.07 -17.55 -16.77
C LEU A 153 6.35 -17.22 -15.47
N LEU A 154 6.97 -17.45 -14.31
CA LEU A 154 6.36 -17.16 -13.02
C LEU A 154 6.09 -15.67 -12.85
N THR A 155 7.01 -14.80 -13.26
CA THR A 155 6.79 -13.35 -13.16
C THR A 155 5.61 -12.90 -14.02
N GLY A 156 5.47 -13.39 -15.26
CA GLY A 156 4.30 -13.12 -16.08
C GLY A 156 3.02 -13.75 -15.54
N PHE A 157 3.09 -14.95 -14.97
CA PHE A 157 1.94 -15.59 -14.32
C PHE A 157 1.48 -14.85 -13.07
N LEU A 158 2.38 -14.24 -12.30
CA LEU A 158 2.03 -13.39 -11.16
C LEU A 158 1.32 -12.10 -11.59
N ALA A 159 1.51 -11.66 -12.83
CA ALA A 159 0.76 -10.54 -13.42
C ALA A 159 -0.63 -10.94 -13.93
N ASN A 160 -0.84 -12.23 -14.25
CA ASN A 160 -2.08 -12.74 -14.85
C ASN A 160 -2.98 -13.53 -13.88
N TYR A 161 -2.40 -14.11 -12.83
CA TYR A 161 -3.05 -15.09 -11.95
C TYR A 161 -2.67 -14.86 -10.48
N GLY A 162 -3.51 -15.36 -9.57
CA GLY A 162 -3.19 -15.32 -8.14
C GLY A 162 -1.91 -16.12 -7.79
N PRO A 163 -1.15 -15.75 -6.75
CA PRO A 163 0.18 -16.31 -6.47
C PRO A 163 0.24 -17.84 -6.37
N LYS A 164 -0.76 -18.46 -5.73
CA LYS A 164 -0.85 -19.93 -5.64
C LYS A 164 -0.96 -20.58 -7.01
N ARG A 165 -1.84 -20.04 -7.87
CA ARG A 165 -2.02 -20.55 -9.24
C ARG A 165 -0.78 -20.30 -10.09
N ALA A 166 -0.15 -19.13 -9.98
CA ALA A 166 1.06 -18.79 -10.72
C ALA A 166 2.22 -19.75 -10.40
N VAL A 167 2.47 -20.01 -9.11
CA VAL A 167 3.50 -20.96 -8.66
C VAL A 167 3.19 -22.37 -9.17
N LEU A 168 1.96 -22.85 -8.99
CA LEU A 168 1.57 -24.20 -9.44
C LEU A 168 1.71 -24.36 -10.95
N LEU A 169 1.28 -23.39 -11.75
CA LEU A 169 1.39 -23.45 -13.22
C LEU A 169 2.84 -23.40 -13.69
N SER A 170 3.66 -22.49 -13.14
CA SER A 170 5.09 -22.44 -13.49
C SER A 170 5.81 -23.74 -13.12
N SER A 171 5.54 -24.28 -11.93
CA SER A 171 6.10 -25.55 -11.46
C SER A 171 5.67 -26.74 -12.31
N LEU A 172 4.41 -26.77 -12.74
CA LEU A 172 3.88 -27.82 -13.62
C LEU A 172 4.53 -27.76 -15.01
N LEU A 173 4.67 -26.55 -15.58
CA LEU A 173 5.37 -26.38 -16.85
C LEU A 173 6.85 -26.77 -16.76
N PHE A 174 7.50 -26.48 -15.63
CA PHE A 174 8.87 -26.91 -15.36
C PHE A 174 9.00 -28.43 -15.33
N ALA A 175 8.09 -29.11 -14.62
CA ALA A 175 8.01 -30.57 -14.59
C ALA A 175 7.78 -31.19 -15.98
N CYS A 176 6.83 -30.66 -16.74
CA CYS A 176 6.54 -31.16 -18.09
C CYS A 176 7.70 -30.93 -19.07
N PHE A 177 8.52 -29.90 -18.86
CA PHE A 177 9.67 -29.59 -19.72
C PHE A 177 10.80 -30.61 -19.63
N HIS A 178 10.82 -31.46 -18.60
CA HIS A 178 11.78 -32.56 -18.48
C HIS A 178 11.43 -33.77 -19.37
N PHE A 179 10.21 -33.83 -19.92
CA PHE A 179 9.72 -34.91 -20.78
C PHE A 179 9.81 -36.34 -20.21
N ASN A 180 10.00 -36.48 -18.90
CA ASN A 180 10.08 -37.78 -18.26
C ASN A 180 9.55 -37.73 -16.81
N PRO A 181 8.87 -38.80 -16.35
CA PRO A 181 8.22 -38.81 -15.04
C PRO A 181 9.22 -38.89 -13.87
N TRP A 182 10.38 -39.53 -14.06
CA TRP A 182 11.39 -39.76 -13.03
C TRP A 182 11.98 -38.44 -12.49
N GLN A 183 12.31 -37.52 -13.40
CA GLN A 183 12.77 -36.18 -13.04
C GLN A 183 11.61 -35.21 -12.84
N GLY A 184 10.54 -35.34 -13.63
CA GLY A 184 9.42 -34.39 -13.64
C GLY A 184 8.73 -34.22 -12.28
N ILE A 185 8.57 -35.30 -11.50
CA ILE A 185 7.92 -35.23 -10.19
C ILE A 185 8.81 -34.47 -9.18
N GLY A 186 10.11 -34.75 -9.15
CA GLY A 186 11.07 -33.99 -8.33
C GLY A 186 11.13 -32.52 -8.75
N ALA A 187 11.18 -32.28 -10.06
CA ALA A 187 11.15 -30.93 -10.65
C ALA A 187 9.88 -30.17 -10.29
N PHE A 188 8.71 -30.82 -10.22
CA PHE A 188 7.47 -30.18 -9.76
C PHE A 188 7.56 -29.72 -8.31
N ILE A 189 8.07 -30.57 -7.42
CA ILE A 189 8.19 -30.29 -5.98
C ILE A 189 9.18 -29.15 -5.73
N LEU A 190 10.37 -29.19 -6.34
CA LEU A 190 11.35 -28.09 -6.29
C LEU A 190 10.84 -26.84 -7.02
N GLY A 191 10.09 -27.05 -8.10
CA GLY A 191 9.17 -26.12 -8.76
C GLY A 191 8.50 -25.19 -7.76
N ILE A 192 7.69 -25.82 -6.91
CA ILE A 192 6.87 -25.16 -5.89
C ILE A 192 7.76 -24.49 -4.84
N LEU A 193 8.79 -25.18 -4.34
CA LEU A 193 9.65 -24.67 -3.28
C LEU A 193 10.39 -23.39 -3.72
N PHE A 194 11.05 -23.42 -4.87
CA PHE A 194 11.79 -22.27 -5.41
C PHE A 194 10.85 -21.18 -5.91
N GLY A 195 9.70 -21.54 -6.49
CA GLY A 195 8.66 -20.57 -6.85
C GLY A 195 8.13 -19.81 -5.63
N TRP A 196 7.96 -20.50 -4.50
CA TRP A 196 7.61 -19.88 -3.23
C TRP A 196 8.72 -18.96 -2.72
N TRP A 197 9.99 -19.37 -2.74
CA TRP A 197 11.11 -18.50 -2.35
C TRP A 197 11.20 -17.24 -3.23
N PHE A 198 11.03 -17.38 -4.54
CA PHE A 198 11.05 -16.26 -5.48
C PHE A 198 9.92 -15.27 -5.21
N VAL A 199 8.70 -15.74 -4.99
CA VAL A 199 7.55 -14.87 -4.69
C VAL A 199 7.80 -14.03 -3.44
N GLN A 200 8.44 -14.60 -2.42
CA GLN A 200 8.67 -13.93 -1.14
C GLN A 200 9.90 -13.01 -1.16
N THR A 201 11.00 -13.44 -1.76
CA THR A 201 12.27 -12.70 -1.76
C THR A 201 12.42 -11.75 -2.95
N ARG A 202 11.68 -11.98 -4.03
CA ARG A 202 11.84 -11.31 -5.33
C ARG A 202 13.26 -11.41 -5.88
N SER A 203 13.97 -12.46 -5.49
CA SER A 203 15.33 -12.77 -5.92
C SER A 203 15.40 -14.17 -6.51
N LEU A 204 16.09 -14.33 -7.63
CA LEU A 204 16.44 -15.65 -8.16
C LEU A 204 17.67 -16.25 -7.48
N LEU A 205 18.43 -15.46 -6.72
CA LEU A 205 19.66 -15.94 -6.10
C LEU A 205 19.43 -17.19 -5.22
N PRO A 206 18.41 -17.26 -4.33
CA PRO A 206 18.14 -18.48 -3.56
C PRO A 206 17.71 -19.67 -4.43
N CYS A 207 16.98 -19.40 -5.52
CA CYS A 207 16.53 -20.43 -6.46
C CYS A 207 17.72 -21.02 -7.22
N LEU A 208 18.60 -20.17 -7.76
CA LEU A 208 19.81 -20.57 -8.48
C LEU A 208 20.74 -21.40 -7.59
N VAL A 209 21.02 -20.91 -6.38
CA VAL A 209 21.89 -21.62 -5.42
C VAL A 209 21.24 -22.93 -4.98
N GLY A 210 19.95 -22.92 -4.63
CA GLY A 210 19.25 -24.13 -4.21
C GLY A 210 19.19 -25.18 -5.31
N HIS A 211 18.95 -24.77 -6.56
CA HIS A 211 18.94 -25.65 -7.72
C HIS A 211 20.34 -26.22 -7.99
N ALA A 212 21.38 -25.37 -8.02
CA ALA A 212 22.76 -25.83 -8.19
C ALA A 212 23.19 -26.81 -7.09
N VAL A 213 22.79 -26.58 -5.84
CA VAL A 213 23.04 -27.49 -4.71
C VAL A 213 22.31 -28.82 -4.90
N PHE A 214 21.05 -28.80 -5.31
CA PHE A 214 20.29 -30.01 -5.58
C PHE A 214 20.93 -30.85 -6.71
N ASN A 215 21.33 -30.21 -7.81
CA ASN A 215 21.98 -30.90 -8.93
C ASN A 215 23.38 -31.42 -8.59
N ALA A 216 24.04 -30.88 -7.55
CA ALA A 216 25.32 -31.39 -7.08
C ALA A 216 25.19 -32.73 -6.35
N ILE A 217 24.02 -33.06 -5.80
CA ILE A 217 23.79 -34.29 -5.03
C ILE A 217 24.16 -35.55 -5.84
N PRO A 218 23.59 -35.80 -7.03
CA PRO A 218 23.93 -37.00 -7.81
C PRO A 218 25.41 -37.03 -8.24
N VAL A 219 26.02 -35.87 -8.52
CA VAL A 219 27.45 -35.77 -8.87
C VAL A 219 28.33 -36.21 -7.70
N VAL A 220 27.97 -35.82 -6.48
CA VAL A 220 28.69 -36.23 -5.28
C VAL A 220 28.47 -37.71 -4.98
N VAL A 221 27.22 -38.17 -5.00
CA VAL A 221 26.85 -39.55 -4.61
C VAL A 221 27.40 -40.57 -5.61
N TYR A 222 27.05 -40.44 -6.90
CA TYR A 222 27.44 -41.43 -7.90
C TYR A 222 28.86 -41.20 -8.40
N GLY A 223 29.26 -39.94 -8.55
CA GLY A 223 30.56 -39.60 -9.12
C GLY A 223 31.73 -39.64 -8.14
N LEU A 224 31.57 -39.05 -6.95
CA LEU A 224 32.68 -38.93 -5.98
C LEU A 224 32.68 -40.01 -4.91
N LEU A 225 31.51 -40.46 -4.46
CA LEU A 225 31.39 -41.54 -3.47
C LEU A 225 31.37 -42.93 -4.13
N GLY A 226 31.01 -43.01 -5.42
CA GLY A 226 31.06 -44.23 -6.21
C GLY A 226 29.90 -45.19 -5.94
N ASP A 227 28.79 -44.70 -5.40
CA ASP A 227 27.58 -45.49 -5.27
C ASP A 227 27.02 -45.83 -6.66
N GLU A 228 26.60 -47.07 -6.87
CA GLU A 228 25.97 -47.46 -8.14
C GLU A 228 24.49 -47.07 -8.14
N PRO A 229 24.03 -46.32 -9.16
CA PRO A 229 22.62 -45.95 -9.25
C PRO A 229 21.75 -47.20 -9.50
N PRO A 230 20.46 -47.20 -9.08
CA PRO A 230 19.57 -48.36 -9.17
C PRO A 230 19.43 -48.94 -10.58
N GLU A 231 19.60 -48.10 -11.61
CA GLU A 231 19.52 -48.46 -13.02
C GLU A 231 20.70 -49.34 -13.48
N ILE A 232 21.86 -49.24 -12.82
CA ILE A 232 23.04 -50.08 -13.08
C ILE A 232 23.05 -51.30 -12.18
N SER A 233 22.79 -51.11 -10.89
CA SER A 233 22.85 -52.22 -9.92
C SER A 233 21.69 -53.21 -10.09
N GLY A 234 20.60 -52.78 -10.72
CA GLY A 234 19.36 -53.54 -10.87
C GLY A 234 18.60 -53.73 -9.54
N VAL A 235 19.07 -53.09 -8.46
CA VAL A 235 18.51 -53.19 -7.11
C VAL A 235 18.13 -51.80 -6.64
N VAL A 236 16.84 -51.60 -6.39
CA VAL A 236 16.34 -50.39 -5.74
C VAL A 236 16.48 -50.56 -4.23
N GLU A 237 17.37 -49.77 -3.63
CA GLU A 237 17.53 -49.70 -2.18
C GLU A 237 16.71 -48.53 -1.60
N PHE A 238 15.65 -48.87 -0.87
CA PHE A 238 14.85 -47.89 -0.15
C PHE A 238 15.59 -47.36 1.08
N GLN A 239 15.36 -46.10 1.39
CA GLN A 239 15.94 -45.45 2.56
C GLN A 239 15.38 -46.06 3.85
N PRO A 240 16.16 -46.07 4.96
CA PRO A 240 15.60 -46.47 6.23
C PRO A 240 14.58 -45.43 6.71
N LEU A 241 13.44 -45.88 7.25
CA LEU A 241 12.31 -45.01 7.65
C LEU A 241 12.68 -43.80 8.55
N TRP A 242 13.77 -43.91 9.32
CA TRP A 242 14.24 -42.79 10.14
C TRP A 242 14.78 -41.63 9.29
N LEU A 243 15.33 -41.92 8.11
CA LEU A 243 15.83 -40.92 7.17
C LEU A 243 14.66 -40.18 6.51
N ASP A 244 13.58 -40.87 6.13
CA ASP A 244 12.34 -40.23 5.67
C ASP A 244 11.70 -39.36 6.76
N GLY A 245 11.72 -39.86 8.00
CA GLY A 245 11.29 -39.11 9.18
C GLY A 245 12.11 -37.82 9.36
N LEU A 246 13.43 -37.90 9.19
CA LEU A 246 14.33 -36.75 9.22
C LEU A 246 14.07 -35.80 8.05
N GLY A 247 13.88 -36.30 6.83
CA GLY A 247 13.56 -35.51 5.65
C GLY A 247 12.27 -34.72 5.82
N THR A 248 11.23 -35.38 6.33
CA THR A 248 9.95 -34.75 6.68
C THR A 248 10.14 -33.66 7.74
N LEU A 249 10.90 -33.93 8.80
CA LEU A 249 11.19 -32.95 9.86
C LEU A 249 11.94 -31.73 9.32
N LEU A 250 12.98 -31.93 8.50
CA LEU A 250 13.80 -30.86 7.92
C LEU A 250 13.00 -30.01 6.93
N LEU A 251 12.18 -30.64 6.08
CA LEU A 251 11.32 -29.95 5.11
C LEU A 251 10.26 -29.12 5.83
N THR A 252 9.49 -29.75 6.72
CA THR A 252 8.41 -29.08 7.44
C THR A 252 8.96 -28.01 8.37
N GLY A 253 10.01 -28.30 9.15
CA GLY A 253 10.67 -27.35 10.03
C GLY A 253 11.25 -26.15 9.26
N GLY A 254 12.00 -26.40 8.18
CA GLY A 254 12.54 -25.36 7.30
C GLY A 254 11.45 -24.48 6.69
N CYS A 255 10.41 -25.09 6.11
CA CYS A 255 9.27 -24.35 5.55
C CYS A 255 8.49 -23.57 6.61
N LEU A 256 8.30 -24.09 7.82
CA LEU A 256 7.62 -23.38 8.90
C LEU A 256 8.43 -22.17 9.37
N ILE A 257 9.75 -22.32 9.53
CA ILE A 257 10.64 -21.21 9.88
C ILE A 257 10.66 -20.16 8.77
N LEU A 258 10.77 -20.58 7.50
CA LEU A 258 10.72 -19.68 6.35
C LEU A 258 9.38 -18.98 6.21
N HIS A 259 8.26 -19.67 6.44
CA HIS A 259 6.94 -19.04 6.39
C HIS A 259 6.84 -17.90 7.41
N LYS A 260 7.33 -18.12 8.62
CA LYS A 260 7.44 -17.08 9.65
C LYS A 260 8.41 -15.96 9.27
N SER A 261 9.53 -16.30 8.63
CA SER A 261 10.61 -15.36 8.31
C SER A 261 10.34 -14.50 7.07
N PHE A 262 9.70 -15.05 6.04
CA PHE A 262 9.27 -14.31 4.85
C PHE A 262 8.16 -13.32 5.17
N GLN A 263 7.34 -13.62 6.18
CA GLN A 263 6.42 -12.64 6.74
C GLN A 263 7.14 -11.46 7.42
N ALA A 264 8.46 -11.51 7.55
CA ALA A 264 9.26 -10.48 8.22
C ALA A 264 10.25 -9.73 7.30
N SER A 265 10.38 -10.04 5.98
CA SER A 265 11.59 -9.69 5.19
C SER A 265 11.42 -8.87 3.89
N MET A 266 10.85 -7.66 3.96
CA MET A 266 11.18 -6.53 3.06
C MET A 266 11.75 -5.49 4.03
N PRO A 267 13.08 -5.27 4.05
CA PRO A 267 13.65 -4.40 5.06
C PRO A 267 13.12 -2.99 4.85
N VAL A 268 12.41 -2.47 5.84
CA VAL A 268 12.00 -1.08 5.88
C VAL A 268 13.27 -0.22 5.84
N PRO A 269 13.43 0.71 4.88
CA PRO A 269 14.56 1.65 4.78
C PRO A 269 14.59 2.70 5.90
N LYS A 270 14.43 2.29 7.16
CA LYS A 270 14.22 3.16 8.33
C LYS A 270 15.24 4.29 8.44
N ALA A 271 16.52 4.02 8.17
CA ALA A 271 17.58 5.02 8.27
C ALA A 271 17.42 6.12 7.22
N GLU A 272 17.04 5.77 6.00
CA GLU A 272 16.76 6.73 4.94
C GLU A 272 15.50 7.53 5.26
N TRP A 273 14.40 6.86 5.60
CA TRP A 273 13.11 7.50 5.81
C TRP A 273 13.10 8.43 7.02
N THR A 274 13.70 7.99 8.13
CA THR A 274 13.92 8.84 9.30
C THR A 274 14.78 10.05 8.93
N ARG A 275 15.89 9.84 8.20
CA ARG A 275 16.75 10.93 7.76
C ARG A 275 15.99 11.94 6.89
N ARG A 276 15.14 11.48 5.96
CA ARG A 276 14.31 12.37 5.13
C ARG A 276 13.30 13.16 5.96
N ALA A 277 12.62 12.54 6.91
CA ALA A 277 11.70 13.23 7.82
C ALA A 277 12.43 14.30 8.66
N ILE A 278 13.65 14.00 9.13
CA ILE A 278 14.49 14.96 9.86
C ILE A 278 14.92 16.13 8.97
N LEU A 279 15.45 15.85 7.78
CA LEU A 279 15.92 16.90 6.85
C LEU A 279 14.77 17.82 6.44
N PHE A 280 13.61 17.24 6.13
CA PHE A 280 12.40 17.99 5.85
C PHE A 280 11.96 18.87 7.03
N SER A 281 11.98 18.33 8.25
CA SER A 281 11.55 19.09 9.43
C SER A 281 12.53 20.21 9.79
N ARG A 282 13.83 20.02 9.53
CA ARG A 282 14.82 21.11 9.59
C ARG A 282 14.53 22.19 8.55
N LYS A 283 14.23 21.82 7.30
CA LYS A 283 13.78 22.78 6.27
C LYS A 283 12.53 23.55 6.71
N LEU A 284 11.59 22.90 7.39
CA LEU A 284 10.41 23.57 7.94
C LEU A 284 10.79 24.60 9.02
N LEU A 285 11.70 24.25 9.93
CA LEU A 285 12.19 25.19 10.95
C LEU A 285 12.93 26.37 10.34
N ASP A 286 13.77 26.13 9.34
CA ASP A 286 14.65 27.14 8.73
C ASP A 286 13.91 28.05 7.74
N TYR A 287 12.90 27.54 7.04
CA TYR A 287 12.28 28.24 5.90
C TYR A 287 10.76 28.37 6.00
N ALA A 288 10.07 27.52 6.76
CA ALA A 288 8.61 27.63 6.87
C ALA A 288 8.16 28.39 8.10
N ARG A 289 9.02 28.63 9.11
CA ARG A 289 8.69 29.55 10.21
C ARG A 289 8.41 30.95 9.68
N ASP A 290 7.50 31.64 10.36
CA ASP A 290 7.08 32.98 10.01
C ASP A 290 8.15 34.03 10.39
N GLU A 291 8.94 34.39 9.38
CA GLU A 291 9.89 35.51 9.41
C GLU A 291 9.60 36.53 8.29
N TYR A 292 8.36 36.56 7.78
CA TYR A 292 8.06 37.23 6.52
C TYR A 292 7.44 38.61 6.67
N GLY A 293 6.52 38.75 7.63
CA GLY A 293 5.84 40.00 7.97
C GLY A 293 6.70 40.91 8.85
N ARG A 294 6.06 41.87 9.53
CA ARG A 294 6.71 42.71 10.55
C ARG A 294 6.76 42.01 11.88
N THR A 295 5.77 41.16 12.15
CA THR A 295 5.62 40.42 13.40
C THR A 295 6.12 39.02 13.17
N HIS A 296 7.34 38.72 13.59
CA HIS A 296 7.85 37.36 13.48
C HIS A 296 7.16 36.51 14.55
N THR A 297 6.41 35.50 14.12
CA THR A 297 5.64 34.61 15.01
C THR A 297 6.25 33.22 15.03
N PRO A 298 5.95 32.37 16.03
CA PRO A 298 6.35 30.96 15.99
C PRO A 298 5.49 30.11 15.03
N LEU A 299 4.65 30.74 14.20
CA LEU A 299 3.80 30.04 13.25
C LEU A 299 4.61 29.47 12.07
N PHE A 300 4.01 28.53 11.35
CA PHE A 300 4.56 28.02 10.09
C PHE A 300 3.67 28.45 8.93
N ALA A 301 4.25 29.03 7.88
CA ALA A 301 3.52 29.22 6.63
C ALA A 301 3.01 27.87 6.11
N SER A 302 1.72 27.78 5.77
CA SER A 302 1.13 26.52 5.31
C SER A 302 1.55 26.14 3.88
N GLN A 303 2.23 27.03 3.16
CA GLN A 303 2.81 26.78 1.83
C GLN A 303 4.18 27.45 1.65
N ILE A 304 5.09 26.77 0.94
CA ILE A 304 6.42 27.28 0.56
C ILE A 304 6.73 26.89 -0.89
N ASP A 305 7.24 27.85 -1.68
CA ASP A 305 7.90 27.55 -2.96
C ASP A 305 9.27 26.94 -2.67
N THR A 306 9.38 25.64 -2.95
CA THR A 306 10.56 24.83 -2.62
C THR A 306 11.82 25.24 -3.38
N ARG A 307 11.69 26.01 -4.47
CA ARG A 307 12.83 26.49 -5.26
C ARG A 307 13.49 27.72 -4.62
N THR A 308 12.71 28.51 -3.89
CA THR A 308 13.15 29.78 -3.29
C THR A 308 13.22 29.72 -1.77
N GLY A 309 12.53 28.77 -1.14
CA GLY A 309 12.42 28.67 0.32
C GLY A 309 11.61 29.83 0.93
N ARG A 310 10.66 30.39 0.17
CA ARG A 310 9.81 31.51 0.61
C ARG A 310 8.34 31.19 0.40
N VAL A 311 7.46 31.95 1.05
CA VAL A 311 6.03 31.91 0.74
C VAL A 311 5.77 32.20 -0.75
N PRO A 312 4.83 31.50 -1.40
CA PRO A 312 4.49 31.75 -2.79
C PRO A 312 3.92 33.16 -3.00
N ASP A 313 3.96 33.63 -4.25
CA ASP A 313 3.34 34.90 -4.64
C ASP A 313 1.84 34.91 -4.28
N ALA A 314 1.31 36.05 -3.84
CA ALA A 314 -0.10 36.21 -3.50
C ALA A 314 -1.06 35.87 -4.66
N GLU A 315 -0.60 35.98 -5.91
CA GLU A 315 -1.34 35.59 -7.11
C GLU A 315 -1.43 34.06 -7.31
N THR A 316 -0.66 33.28 -6.54
CA THR A 316 -0.64 31.80 -6.60
C THR A 316 -2.01 31.23 -6.22
N LYS A 317 -2.59 30.46 -7.13
CA LYS A 317 -3.90 29.82 -7.02
C LYS A 317 -3.83 28.37 -6.56
N LEU A 318 -2.64 27.78 -6.52
CA LEU A 318 -2.44 26.41 -6.05
C LEU A 318 -2.94 26.30 -4.59
N TYR A 319 -3.96 25.45 -4.38
CA TYR A 319 -4.66 25.29 -3.10
C TYR A 319 -5.25 26.57 -2.47
N TRP A 320 -5.42 27.63 -3.29
CA TRP A 320 -5.95 28.93 -2.89
C TRP A 320 -7.49 28.96 -2.81
N THR A 321 -8.04 29.73 -1.87
CA THR A 321 -9.49 29.84 -1.67
C THR A 321 -10.07 31.25 -1.81
N ALA A 322 -9.38 32.25 -2.38
CA ALA A 322 -9.95 33.61 -2.41
C ALA A 322 -11.27 33.76 -3.20
N SER A 323 -11.60 32.87 -4.15
CA SER A 323 -12.97 32.82 -4.73
C SER A 323 -14.07 32.51 -3.70
N ARG A 324 -13.66 32.16 -2.48
CA ARG A 324 -14.47 31.87 -1.29
C ARG A 324 -14.07 32.71 -0.06
N GLY A 325 -13.16 33.68 -0.21
CA GLY A 325 -12.68 34.57 0.86
C GLY A 325 -11.95 33.86 2.00
N GLY A 326 -10.80 33.22 1.74
CA GLY A 326 -10.12 32.37 2.73
C GLY A 326 -8.61 32.17 2.57
N ALA A 327 -8.07 31.24 3.37
CA ALA A 327 -6.64 30.90 3.52
C ALA A 327 -5.85 30.93 2.19
N GLY A 328 -4.92 31.90 2.12
CA GLY A 328 -4.07 32.24 0.98
C GLY A 328 -2.78 31.40 0.86
N PRO A 329 -2.01 31.55 -0.23
CA PRO A 329 -0.66 30.98 -0.34
C PRO A 329 0.29 31.43 0.78
N THR A 330 0.01 32.58 1.40
CA THR A 330 0.78 33.24 2.45
C THR A 330 0.26 32.92 3.86
N THR A 331 -0.75 32.07 4.00
CA THR A 331 -1.41 31.90 5.30
C THR A 331 -0.86 30.74 6.12
N ASN A 332 -0.88 30.91 7.44
CA ASN A 332 -0.90 29.83 8.42
C ASN A 332 -2.35 29.41 8.71
N ASN A 333 -2.58 28.11 8.94
CA ASN A 333 -3.90 27.58 9.28
C ASN A 333 -3.83 26.27 10.09
N LEU A 334 -4.15 26.34 11.38
CA LEU A 334 -4.12 25.20 12.31
C LEU A 334 -4.95 23.99 11.84
N GLN A 335 -6.03 24.21 11.07
CA GLN A 335 -6.85 23.12 10.56
C GLN A 335 -6.05 22.19 9.62
N PHE A 336 -5.12 22.75 8.84
CA PHE A 336 -4.30 22.01 7.89
C PHE A 336 -2.98 21.54 8.52
N ASP A 337 -2.52 22.19 9.59
CA ASP A 337 -1.22 21.91 10.22
C ASP A 337 -1.25 20.68 11.16
N GLY A 338 -2.36 19.96 11.27
CA GLY A 338 -2.46 18.76 12.10
C GLY A 338 -1.45 17.66 11.75
N GLY A 339 -1.08 17.52 10.48
CA GLY A 339 -0.02 16.60 10.03
C GLY A 339 1.39 17.08 10.43
N LEU A 340 1.63 18.39 10.32
CA LEU A 340 2.87 19.05 10.75
C LEU A 340 3.10 18.86 12.25
N LEU A 341 2.11 19.18 13.08
CA LEU A 341 2.24 19.07 14.53
C LEU A 341 2.50 17.63 14.98
N ARG A 342 1.79 16.65 14.37
CA ARG A 342 2.04 15.23 14.63
C ARG A 342 3.43 14.78 14.19
N LEU A 343 3.95 15.30 13.08
CA LEU A 343 5.31 15.04 12.64
C LEU A 343 6.34 15.57 13.65
N MET A 344 6.18 16.82 14.12
CA MET A 344 7.10 17.45 15.06
C MET A 344 7.13 16.73 16.42
N TYR A 345 5.97 16.44 17.00
CA TYR A 345 5.90 15.64 18.23
C TYR A 345 6.41 14.21 17.99
N GLY A 346 6.03 13.58 16.87
CA GLY A 346 6.50 12.24 16.53
C GLY A 346 8.02 12.15 16.36
N LEU A 347 8.67 13.18 15.81
CA LEU A 347 10.12 13.24 15.73
C LEU A 347 10.78 13.41 17.08
N THR A 348 10.17 14.19 17.98
CA THR A 348 10.63 14.29 19.37
C THR A 348 10.58 12.94 20.06
N ASP A 349 9.44 12.25 19.96
CA ASP A 349 9.23 10.95 20.60
C ASP A 349 10.12 9.84 19.98
N TYR A 350 10.41 9.95 18.68
CA TYR A 350 11.24 8.98 17.95
C TYR A 350 12.74 9.20 18.16
N THR A 351 13.21 10.44 18.05
CA THR A 351 14.65 10.79 18.09
C THR A 351 15.17 11.19 19.47
N GLY A 352 14.29 11.61 20.37
CA GLY A 352 14.64 12.20 21.66
C GLY A 352 15.09 13.67 21.59
N ASP A 353 15.08 14.27 20.40
CA ASP A 353 15.43 15.68 20.20
C ASP A 353 14.24 16.59 20.57
N PRO A 354 14.34 17.40 21.64
CA PRO A 354 13.21 18.20 22.12
C PRO A 354 12.91 19.41 21.22
N GLU A 355 13.80 19.77 20.29
CA GLU A 355 13.66 20.97 19.45
C GLU A 355 12.34 20.97 18.65
N TYR A 356 11.97 19.84 18.05
CA TYR A 356 10.75 19.75 17.24
C TYR A 356 9.48 19.93 18.08
N GLY A 357 9.42 19.28 19.25
CA GLY A 357 8.28 19.36 20.16
C GLY A 357 8.15 20.75 20.77
N ALA A 358 9.27 21.38 21.13
CA ALA A 358 9.31 22.75 21.60
C ALA A 358 8.78 23.72 20.53
N ALA A 359 9.16 23.55 19.26
CA ALA A 359 8.64 24.34 18.16
C ALA A 359 7.12 24.20 18.00
N ALA A 360 6.58 22.97 18.13
CA ALA A 360 5.15 22.73 18.08
C ALA A 360 4.40 23.34 19.28
N ASP A 361 5.00 23.30 20.48
CA ASP A 361 4.43 23.91 21.69
C ASP A 361 4.43 25.45 21.60
N GLU A 362 5.50 26.06 21.08
CA GLU A 362 5.59 27.50 20.80
C GLU A 362 4.49 27.93 19.81
N TYR A 363 4.38 27.21 18.69
CA TYR A 363 3.33 27.42 17.69
C TYR A 363 1.94 27.39 18.32
N LEU A 364 1.61 26.32 19.06
CA LEU A 364 0.28 26.14 19.63
C LEU A 364 -0.01 27.17 20.72
N THR A 365 0.99 27.51 21.54
CA THR A 365 0.85 28.52 22.59
C THR A 365 0.49 29.87 22.00
N HIS A 366 1.22 30.31 20.96
CA HIS A 366 0.92 31.57 20.28
C HIS A 366 -0.47 31.53 19.63
N TYR A 367 -0.76 30.47 18.88
CA TYR A 367 -2.04 30.33 18.18
C TYR A 367 -3.25 30.36 19.13
N LEU A 368 -3.15 29.69 20.29
CA LEU A 368 -4.25 29.60 21.25
C LEU A 368 -4.44 30.83 22.13
N ARG A 369 -3.39 31.64 22.33
CA ARG A 369 -3.42 32.78 23.26
C ARG A 369 -3.54 34.12 22.57
N GLU A 370 -2.96 34.26 21.37
CA GLU A 370 -2.83 35.56 20.69
C GLU A 370 -3.74 35.69 19.47
N LEU A 371 -4.13 34.57 18.84
CA LEU A 371 -4.96 34.56 17.63
C LEU A 371 -6.45 34.19 17.80
N PRO A 372 -7.00 33.76 18.96
CA PRO A 372 -8.44 33.48 19.05
C PRO A 372 -9.31 34.68 18.67
N LEU A 373 -10.38 34.43 17.92
CA LEU A 373 -11.31 35.48 17.53
C LEU A 373 -12.34 35.75 18.65
N PRO A 374 -12.92 36.98 18.73
CA PRO A 374 -14.00 37.28 19.68
C PRO A 374 -15.20 36.34 19.59
N SER A 375 -15.39 35.73 18.41
CA SER A 375 -16.41 34.70 18.16
C SER A 375 -16.20 33.40 18.94
N GLY A 376 -15.04 33.20 19.57
CA GLY A 376 -14.65 31.96 20.25
C GLY A 376 -14.06 30.89 19.31
N TYR A 377 -14.04 31.15 18.01
CA TYR A 377 -13.41 30.26 17.03
C TYR A 377 -11.93 30.56 16.86
N PHE A 378 -11.16 29.50 16.65
CA PHE A 378 -9.85 29.60 16.05
C PHE A 378 -9.91 30.24 14.65
N PRO A 379 -8.92 31.04 14.25
CA PRO A 379 -8.84 31.62 12.91
C PRO A 379 -8.39 30.56 11.89
N TRP A 380 -9.17 29.49 11.75
CA TRP A 380 -8.93 28.34 10.89
C TRP A 380 -10.13 28.02 9.99
N GLY A 381 -9.99 27.04 9.09
CA GLY A 381 -11.05 26.67 8.13
C GLY A 381 -10.66 26.98 6.68
N ASP A 382 -11.49 26.66 5.67
CA ASP A 382 -11.18 27.04 4.28
C ASP A 382 -11.23 28.57 4.06
N HIS A 383 -11.79 29.31 5.03
CA HIS A 383 -12.21 30.71 4.95
C HIS A 383 -11.52 31.65 5.96
N ARG A 384 -10.65 31.12 6.83
CA ARG A 384 -9.86 31.92 7.79
C ARG A 384 -8.44 31.40 7.87
N GLY A 385 -7.54 32.24 8.36
CA GLY A 385 -6.13 31.93 8.57
C GLY A 385 -5.43 33.14 9.18
N TYR A 386 -4.15 32.99 9.47
CA TYR A 386 -3.27 34.12 9.78
C TYR A 386 -2.40 34.39 8.55
N ASP A 387 -2.43 35.60 8.00
CA ASP A 387 -1.56 35.97 6.89
C ASP A 387 -0.20 36.42 7.44
N VAL A 388 0.83 35.65 7.12
CA VAL A 388 2.19 35.85 7.64
C VAL A 388 2.91 37.04 7.00
N LEU A 389 2.38 37.62 5.91
CA LEU A 389 2.92 38.84 5.31
C LEU A 389 2.28 40.10 5.88
N GLU A 390 0.97 40.05 6.07
CA GLU A 390 0.18 41.20 6.54
C GLU A 390 0.17 41.30 8.08
N ASP A 391 0.65 40.28 8.78
CA ASP A 391 0.58 40.12 10.24
C ASP A 391 -0.84 40.20 10.81
N ASP A 392 -1.84 39.77 10.04
CA ASP A 392 -3.25 39.92 10.38
C ASP A 392 -4.06 38.64 10.16
N VAL A 393 -5.15 38.52 10.91
CA VAL A 393 -6.10 37.43 10.71
C VAL A 393 -6.93 37.71 9.48
N VAL A 394 -6.94 36.75 8.55
CA VAL A 394 -7.87 36.74 7.42
C VAL A 394 -9.26 36.44 7.96
N ASP A 395 -10.08 37.48 8.11
CA ASP A 395 -11.44 37.35 8.61
C ASP A 395 -12.42 36.96 7.48
N GLY A 396 -13.19 35.91 7.75
CA GLY A 396 -14.13 35.26 6.84
C GLY A 396 -15.14 34.45 7.64
N HIS A 397 -15.87 33.54 7.01
CA HIS A 397 -16.77 32.65 7.76
C HIS A 397 -15.96 31.66 8.59
N GLY A 398 -16.30 31.45 9.87
CA GLY A 398 -15.70 30.37 10.64
C GLY A 398 -16.17 29.04 10.07
N GLU A 399 -15.27 28.12 9.73
CA GLU A 399 -15.68 26.81 9.21
C GLU A 399 -14.96 25.71 9.97
N PHE A 400 -15.73 24.78 10.55
CA PHE A 400 -15.21 23.60 11.19
C PHE A 400 -15.60 22.38 10.37
N LYS A 401 -14.64 21.76 9.69
CA LYS A 401 -14.90 20.67 8.74
C LYS A 401 -13.81 19.63 8.79
N VAL A 402 -14.14 18.33 8.80
CA VAL A 402 -13.20 17.21 8.53
C VAL A 402 -11.80 17.41 9.18
N THR A 403 -11.77 17.86 10.44
CA THR A 403 -10.50 18.16 11.12
C THR A 403 -10.06 16.99 11.97
N MET A 404 -8.76 16.76 12.06
CA MET A 404 -8.17 15.90 13.09
C MET A 404 -7.15 16.69 13.91
N PRO A 405 -7.56 17.65 14.75
CA PRO A 405 -6.62 18.42 15.56
C PRO A 405 -5.94 17.55 16.61
N VAL A 406 -4.79 18.00 17.10
CA VAL A 406 -4.06 17.35 18.20
C VAL A 406 -4.64 17.75 19.56
N TRP A 407 -5.93 17.43 19.80
CA TRP A 407 -6.71 17.92 20.95
C TRP A 407 -6.03 17.76 22.30
N ASP A 408 -5.36 16.63 22.55
CA ASP A 408 -4.58 16.41 23.77
C ASP A 408 -3.49 17.46 23.98
N ARG A 409 -2.81 17.87 22.91
CA ARG A 409 -1.75 18.88 22.94
C ARG A 409 -2.34 20.28 23.11
N LEU A 410 -3.42 20.61 22.40
CA LEU A 410 -4.12 21.89 22.59
C LEU A 410 -4.61 22.02 24.05
N TRP A 411 -5.21 20.96 24.59
CA TRP A 411 -5.70 20.92 25.96
C TRP A 411 -4.58 21.08 26.98
N ALA A 412 -3.42 20.44 26.76
CA ALA A 412 -2.28 20.58 27.65
C ALA A 412 -1.74 22.02 27.73
N ILE A 413 -1.91 22.81 26.67
CA ILE A 413 -1.39 24.19 26.56
C ILE A 413 -2.40 25.23 27.07
N ASP A 414 -3.65 25.13 26.62
CA ASP A 414 -4.73 26.05 27.00
C ASP A 414 -6.09 25.33 26.97
N PRO A 415 -6.51 24.71 28.09
CA PRO A 415 -7.82 24.08 28.22
C PRO A 415 -8.98 25.03 27.93
N GLU A 416 -8.87 26.30 28.36
CA GLU A 416 -9.95 27.28 28.21
C GLU A 416 -10.18 27.62 26.73
N ALA A 417 -9.11 27.72 25.93
CA ALA A 417 -9.23 27.90 24.48
C ALA A 417 -9.98 26.75 23.82
N VAL A 418 -9.71 25.50 24.23
CA VAL A 418 -10.39 24.31 23.72
C VAL A 418 -11.87 24.29 24.14
N VAL A 419 -12.19 24.66 25.39
CA VAL A 419 -13.56 24.83 25.89
C VAL A 419 -14.30 25.88 25.06
N ARG A 420 -13.73 27.08 24.87
CA ARG A 420 -14.33 28.15 24.06
C ARG A 420 -14.63 27.68 22.63
N GLN A 421 -13.70 26.96 22.01
CA GLN A 421 -13.88 26.41 20.67
C GLN A 421 -15.00 25.35 20.64
N ALA A 422 -15.11 24.49 21.66
CA ALA A 422 -16.14 23.46 21.76
C ALA A 422 -17.54 24.06 21.99
N ASP A 423 -17.66 25.04 22.88
CA ASP A 423 -18.92 25.73 23.17
C ASP A 423 -19.39 26.56 21.98
N ALA A 424 -18.46 27.17 21.25
CA ALA A 424 -18.76 27.92 20.03
C ALA A 424 -19.47 27.04 18.99
N LEU A 425 -19.17 25.74 18.90
CA LEU A 425 -19.78 24.83 17.92
C LEU A 425 -21.31 24.80 17.97
N ARG A 426 -21.92 25.04 19.13
CA ARG A 426 -23.39 25.12 19.28
C ARG A 426 -23.98 26.28 18.46
N ARG A 427 -23.20 27.32 18.17
CA ARG A 427 -23.63 28.49 17.38
C ARG A 427 -23.71 28.24 15.88
N HIS A 428 -23.25 27.07 15.42
CA HIS A 428 -23.48 26.60 14.06
C HIS A 428 -24.87 25.98 13.87
N ILE A 429 -25.56 25.62 14.95
CA ILE A 429 -26.95 25.18 14.90
C ILE A 429 -27.80 26.37 14.48
N ILE A 430 -28.61 26.18 13.44
CA ILE A 430 -29.37 27.25 12.80
C ILE A 430 -30.48 27.73 13.71
N ASP A 431 -31.32 26.80 14.16
CA ASP A 431 -32.42 27.07 15.08
C ASP A 431 -32.60 25.86 16.03
N PRO A 432 -32.03 25.91 17.25
CA PRO A 432 -32.09 24.82 18.20
C PRO A 432 -33.51 24.54 18.73
N GLU A 433 -34.47 25.45 18.54
CA GLU A 433 -35.88 25.21 18.88
C GLU A 433 -36.58 24.36 17.81
N ARG A 434 -36.09 24.41 16.56
CA ARG A 434 -36.65 23.68 15.41
C ARG A 434 -36.06 22.28 15.29
N SER A 435 -34.74 22.17 15.28
CA SER A 435 -33.99 20.90 15.26
C SER A 435 -32.50 21.13 15.55
N LEU A 436 -31.66 20.09 15.43
CA LEU A 436 -30.20 20.22 15.51
C LEU A 436 -29.55 20.48 14.13
N ALA A 437 -30.33 20.96 13.16
CA ALA A 437 -29.85 21.35 11.85
C ALA A 437 -28.74 22.40 11.98
N PHE A 438 -27.64 22.18 11.27
CA PHE A 438 -26.46 23.03 11.36
C PHE A 438 -25.93 23.46 10.00
N ASP A 439 -25.23 24.58 9.99
CA ASP A 439 -24.34 24.98 8.90
C ASP A 439 -22.89 24.77 9.35
N ARG A 440 -22.03 24.23 8.49
CA ARG A 440 -20.60 24.12 8.81
C ARG A 440 -19.91 25.47 8.90
N HIS A 441 -20.53 26.53 8.39
CA HIS A 441 -20.05 27.91 8.49
C HIS A 441 -20.68 28.64 9.69
N TYR A 442 -19.94 29.60 10.24
CA TYR A 442 -20.37 30.50 11.28
C TYR A 442 -20.06 31.96 10.87
N PRO A 443 -21.02 32.89 11.00
CA PRO A 443 -22.44 32.65 11.31
C PRO A 443 -23.11 31.76 10.23
N PRO A 444 -24.16 31.00 10.59
CA PRO A 444 -24.82 30.08 9.67
C PRO A 444 -25.53 30.84 8.54
N SER A 445 -25.49 30.30 7.32
CA SER A 445 -26.12 30.86 6.11
C SER A 445 -27.61 30.53 5.96
N GLU A 446 -28.25 30.06 7.03
CA GLU A 446 -29.64 29.60 7.10
C GLU A 446 -29.97 28.33 6.27
N MET A 447 -29.02 27.76 5.51
CA MET A 447 -29.20 26.46 4.85
C MET A 447 -28.84 25.27 5.76
N PRO A 448 -29.79 24.36 6.09
CA PRO A 448 -29.50 23.18 6.90
C PRO A 448 -28.58 22.16 6.23
N HIS A 449 -27.79 21.47 7.06
CA HIS A 449 -26.99 20.29 6.72
C HIS A 449 -25.91 20.52 5.69
N CYS A 450 -25.00 21.45 5.99
CA CYS A 450 -23.89 21.76 5.11
C CYS A 450 -22.70 20.80 5.34
N MET A 451 -22.81 19.51 4.98
CA MET A 451 -21.76 18.45 5.01
C MET A 451 -21.62 17.71 6.36
N ASN A 452 -22.30 16.57 6.49
CA ASN A 452 -22.41 15.78 7.73
C ASN A 452 -21.09 15.35 8.39
N SER A 453 -19.98 15.30 7.65
CA SER A 453 -18.66 15.00 8.24
C SER A 453 -18.22 16.00 9.31
N SER A 454 -18.70 17.24 9.27
CA SER A 454 -18.42 18.24 10.31
C SER A 454 -18.99 17.83 11.67
N ALA A 455 -20.23 17.34 11.70
CA ALA A 455 -20.87 16.87 12.93
C ALA A 455 -20.07 15.76 13.62
N GLY A 456 -19.46 14.85 12.84
CA GLY A 456 -18.63 13.79 13.40
C GLY A 456 -17.42 14.33 14.17
N ALA A 457 -16.78 15.38 13.65
CA ALA A 457 -15.64 16.00 14.32
C ALA A 457 -16.06 16.85 15.54
N TRP A 458 -17.27 17.42 15.53
CA TRP A 458 -17.86 18.10 16.69
C TRP A 458 -18.19 17.13 17.82
N ILE A 459 -18.82 16.01 17.48
CA ILE A 459 -19.12 14.90 18.41
C ILE A 459 -17.84 14.43 19.11
N LEU A 460 -16.74 14.28 18.34
CA LEU A 460 -15.45 13.91 18.91
C LEU A 460 -14.91 14.98 19.87
N LEU A 461 -14.98 16.27 19.51
CA LEU A 461 -14.52 17.35 20.40
C LEU A 461 -15.35 17.41 21.68
N TRP A 462 -16.68 17.42 21.60
CA TRP A 462 -17.52 17.41 22.80
C TRP A 462 -17.25 16.17 23.66
N SER A 463 -17.11 15.00 23.05
CA SER A 463 -16.77 13.78 23.80
C SER A 463 -15.39 13.87 24.45
N PHE A 464 -14.40 14.48 23.78
CA PHE A 464 -13.09 14.76 24.35
C PHE A 464 -13.19 15.66 25.58
N LEU A 465 -13.95 16.76 25.51
CA LEU A 465 -14.23 17.63 26.65
C LEU A 465 -14.84 16.84 27.80
N TYR A 466 -15.85 16.00 27.55
CA TYR A 466 -16.42 15.14 28.58
C TYR A 466 -15.37 14.26 29.27
N THR A 467 -14.45 13.65 28.52
CA THR A 467 -13.36 12.84 29.12
C THR A 467 -12.36 13.65 29.94
N ARG A 468 -12.30 14.97 29.75
CA ARG A 468 -11.35 15.85 30.43
C ARG A 468 -11.98 16.59 31.61
N THR A 469 -13.24 17.01 31.49
CA THR A 469 -13.95 17.83 32.48
C THR A 469 -14.94 17.04 33.34
N GLY A 470 -15.48 15.92 32.82
CA GLY A 470 -16.57 15.18 33.45
C GLY A 470 -17.94 15.87 33.35
N GLU A 471 -18.05 16.99 32.64
CA GLU A 471 -19.32 17.72 32.51
C GLU A 471 -20.28 17.02 31.54
N ARG A 472 -21.50 16.73 32.02
CA ARG A 472 -22.46 15.88 31.31
C ARG A 472 -23.08 16.50 30.06
N ASN A 473 -23.21 17.82 30.02
CA ASN A 473 -23.70 18.56 28.85
C ASN A 473 -22.94 18.17 27.57
N TYR A 474 -21.62 17.98 27.63
CA TYR A 474 -20.85 17.66 26.44
C TYR A 474 -21.16 16.28 25.85
N ILE A 475 -21.29 15.26 26.69
CA ILE A 475 -21.67 13.92 26.22
C ILE A 475 -23.14 13.87 25.78
N GLU A 476 -24.00 14.66 26.43
CA GLU A 476 -25.39 14.87 26.01
C GLU A 476 -25.45 15.49 24.62
N TRP A 477 -24.74 16.61 24.36
CA TRP A 477 -24.67 17.25 23.04
C TRP A 477 -24.12 16.32 21.96
N ALA A 478 -23.05 15.58 22.27
CA ALA A 478 -22.47 14.60 21.37
C ALA A 478 -23.48 13.49 21.00
N THR A 479 -24.20 12.98 22.00
CA THR A 479 -25.20 11.91 21.81
C THR A 479 -26.42 12.42 21.05
N GLU A 480 -26.94 13.59 21.40
CA GLU A 480 -28.06 14.25 20.72
C GLU A 480 -27.75 14.49 19.24
N MET A 481 -26.58 15.04 18.93
CA MET A 481 -26.14 15.26 17.54
C MET A 481 -26.00 13.94 16.77
N ALA A 482 -25.43 12.90 17.39
CA ALA A 482 -25.28 11.59 16.75
C ALA A 482 -26.64 10.95 16.44
N GLU A 483 -27.57 10.94 17.41
CA GLU A 483 -28.93 10.40 17.21
C GLU A 483 -29.73 11.22 16.19
N TYR A 484 -29.56 12.54 16.21
CA TYR A 484 -30.17 13.40 15.21
C TYR A 484 -29.68 13.09 13.79
N ILE A 485 -28.38 13.07 13.54
CA ILE A 485 -27.84 12.73 12.21
C ILE A 485 -28.23 11.31 11.80
N TRP A 486 -28.25 10.37 12.75
CA TRP A 486 -28.70 9.01 12.53
C TRP A 486 -30.18 8.95 12.11
N SER A 487 -31.03 9.82 12.65
CA SER A 487 -32.45 9.91 12.29
C SER A 487 -32.69 10.35 10.85
N LEU A 488 -31.73 11.05 10.24
CA LEU A 488 -31.82 11.58 8.87
C LEU A 488 -31.41 10.57 7.77
N ARG A 489 -30.90 9.40 8.16
CA ARG A 489 -30.58 8.32 7.22
C ARG A 489 -31.85 7.65 6.72
N ASN A 490 -31.77 6.94 5.60
CA ASN A 490 -32.84 6.05 5.20
C ASN A 490 -32.77 4.74 6.02
N PRO A 491 -33.82 4.37 6.77
CA PRO A 491 -33.78 3.21 7.66
C PRO A 491 -33.82 1.86 6.93
N ALA A 492 -34.21 1.82 5.66
CA ALA A 492 -34.21 0.59 4.86
C ALA A 492 -32.84 0.29 4.26
N THR A 493 -32.07 1.33 3.91
CA THR A 493 -30.75 1.18 3.29
C THR A 493 -29.59 1.43 4.25
N ASP A 494 -29.86 2.08 5.40
CA ASP A 494 -28.89 2.68 6.31
C ASP A 494 -27.96 3.71 5.64
N LEU A 495 -28.30 4.17 4.43
CA LEU A 495 -27.55 5.22 3.74
C LEU A 495 -27.94 6.60 4.25
N LEU A 496 -26.94 7.47 4.40
CA LEU A 496 -27.10 8.85 4.84
C LEU A 496 -26.62 9.78 3.72
N ALA A 497 -27.43 10.75 3.32
CA ALA A 497 -26.97 11.76 2.36
C ALA A 497 -25.86 12.62 2.97
N ALA A 498 -24.99 13.20 2.13
CA ALA A 498 -24.05 14.22 2.61
C ALA A 498 -24.77 15.50 3.07
N HIS A 499 -25.96 15.75 2.51
CA HIS A 499 -26.85 16.88 2.73
C HIS A 499 -28.30 16.40 2.87
N PRO A 500 -28.66 15.72 3.98
CA PRO A 500 -30.01 15.20 4.17
C PRO A 500 -31.06 16.32 4.29
N LEU A 501 -32.30 16.00 3.92
CA LEU A 501 -33.44 16.85 4.24
C LEU A 501 -33.77 16.72 5.72
N ASP A 502 -34.03 17.86 6.36
CA ASP A 502 -34.61 17.90 7.69
C ASP A 502 -36.13 18.13 7.56
N PRO A 503 -36.97 17.23 8.09
CA PRO A 503 -38.42 17.43 8.14
C PRO A 503 -38.87 18.74 8.80
N ALA A 504 -38.05 19.30 9.70
CA ALA A 504 -38.31 20.58 10.34
C ALA A 504 -38.20 21.78 9.37
N TYR A 505 -37.52 21.62 8.22
CA TYR A 505 -37.29 22.64 7.19
C TYR A 505 -37.93 22.26 5.85
N PRO A 506 -39.27 22.24 5.72
CA PRO A 506 -39.96 21.84 4.49
C PRO A 506 -39.60 22.70 3.27
N GLU A 507 -39.14 23.94 3.49
CA GLU A 507 -38.61 24.83 2.46
C GLU A 507 -37.45 24.22 1.66
N GLN A 508 -36.67 23.29 2.23
CA GLN A 508 -35.57 22.60 1.54
C GLN A 508 -36.04 21.81 0.30
N VAL A 509 -37.32 21.38 0.29
CA VAL A 509 -37.90 20.62 -0.84
C VAL A 509 -38.17 21.51 -2.05
N SER A 510 -38.20 22.83 -1.87
CA SER A 510 -38.40 23.79 -2.96
C SER A 510 -37.13 24.12 -3.74
N ASP A 511 -35.94 23.80 -3.21
CA ASP A 511 -34.66 24.02 -3.87
C ASP A 511 -34.21 22.77 -4.67
N PRO A 512 -34.16 22.83 -6.02
CA PRO A 512 -33.75 21.71 -6.85
C PRO A 512 -32.32 21.23 -6.59
N VAL A 513 -31.43 22.10 -6.09
CA VAL A 513 -30.09 21.69 -5.70
C VAL A 513 -30.18 20.81 -4.46
N THR A 514 -30.74 21.32 -3.36
CA THR A 514 -30.86 20.59 -2.09
C THR A 514 -31.54 19.23 -2.25
N VAL A 515 -32.70 19.17 -2.95
CA VAL A 515 -33.41 17.91 -3.23
C VAL A 515 -32.51 16.90 -3.95
N ARG A 516 -31.70 17.36 -4.90
CA ARG A 516 -30.76 16.52 -5.64
C ARG A 516 -29.65 15.98 -4.75
N ARG A 517 -29.12 16.79 -3.83
CA ARG A 517 -28.03 16.41 -2.91
C ARG A 517 -28.52 15.47 -1.81
N SER A 518 -29.77 15.60 -1.38
CA SER A 518 -30.37 14.78 -0.34
C SER A 518 -30.81 13.40 -0.80
N SER A 519 -31.03 13.21 -2.11
CA SER A 519 -31.45 11.92 -2.66
C SER A 519 -30.29 10.93 -2.86
N ARG A 520 -29.04 11.35 -2.62
CA ARG A 520 -27.85 10.57 -2.92
C ARG A 520 -26.78 10.72 -1.84
N THR A 521 -25.85 9.78 -1.73
CA THR A 521 -24.68 9.92 -0.84
C THR A 521 -23.71 11.04 -1.29
N GLU A 522 -23.86 11.54 -2.52
CA GLU A 522 -23.00 12.49 -3.28
C GLU A 522 -21.57 12.01 -3.51
N TYR A 523 -20.88 11.57 -2.47
CA TYR A 523 -19.51 11.04 -2.50
C TYR A 523 -19.23 10.25 -1.20
N LEU A 524 -18.20 9.42 -1.20
CA LEU A 524 -17.92 8.50 -0.09
C LEU A 524 -17.16 9.07 1.10
N GLY A 525 -16.19 9.94 0.81
CA GLY A 525 -15.22 10.39 1.81
C GLY A 525 -15.83 10.95 3.11
N PRO A 526 -16.78 11.89 3.06
CA PRO A 526 -17.38 12.55 4.23
C PRO A 526 -18.27 11.65 5.07
N MET A 527 -18.99 10.68 4.48
CA MET A 527 -19.68 9.66 5.28
C MET A 527 -18.68 8.79 6.04
N TYR A 528 -17.62 8.33 5.36
CA TYR A 528 -16.55 7.58 6.01
C TYR A 528 -15.83 8.41 7.07
N TRP A 529 -15.66 9.71 6.87
CA TRP A 529 -15.08 10.60 7.87
C TRP A 529 -16.00 10.84 9.07
N TYR A 530 -17.31 10.96 8.85
CA TYR A 530 -18.29 11.00 9.93
C TYR A 530 -18.20 9.72 10.75
N ALA A 531 -18.31 8.56 10.11
CA ALA A 531 -18.23 7.26 10.76
C ALA A 531 -16.88 7.04 11.46
N THR A 532 -15.77 7.46 10.86
CA THR A 532 -14.44 7.38 11.46
C THR A 532 -14.33 8.21 12.73
N ASN A 533 -14.86 9.44 12.75
CA ASN A 533 -14.86 10.25 13.96
C ASN A 533 -15.80 9.70 15.05
N LEU A 534 -16.93 9.09 14.68
CA LEU A 534 -17.76 8.34 15.63
C LEU A 534 -17.00 7.14 16.22
N LEU A 535 -16.23 6.43 15.40
CA LEU A 535 -15.44 5.30 15.88
C LEU A 535 -14.27 5.76 16.78
N ARG A 536 -13.63 6.88 16.45
CA ARG A 536 -12.66 7.54 17.34
C ARG A 536 -13.30 7.97 18.65
N THR A 537 -14.52 8.50 18.60
CA THR A 537 -15.30 8.87 19.79
C THR A 537 -15.58 7.64 20.66
N HIS A 538 -16.00 6.53 20.05
CA HIS A 538 -16.20 5.27 20.75
C HIS A 538 -14.93 4.77 21.43
N ARG A 539 -13.77 4.83 20.74
CA ARG A 539 -12.46 4.49 21.33
C ARG A 539 -12.08 5.42 22.49
N LEU A 540 -12.26 6.72 22.30
CA LEU A 540 -11.95 7.76 23.30
C LEU A 540 -12.74 7.55 24.60
N LEU A 541 -13.99 7.10 24.49
CA LEU A 541 -14.88 6.79 25.61
C LEU A 541 -14.71 5.35 26.13
N GLY A 542 -13.60 4.67 25.83
CA GLY A 542 -13.30 3.34 26.35
C GLY A 542 -14.16 2.21 25.79
N GLY A 543 -14.83 2.41 24.66
CA GLY A 543 -15.64 1.38 24.01
C GLY A 543 -17.01 1.15 24.64
N GLU A 544 -17.59 2.13 25.33
CA GLU A 544 -18.89 2.01 25.99
C GLU A 544 -20.02 1.63 25.00
N SER A 545 -20.56 0.42 25.14
CA SER A 545 -21.57 -0.15 24.22
C SER A 545 -22.97 0.47 24.35
N ARG A 546 -23.24 1.19 25.45
CA ARG A 546 -24.52 1.88 25.68
C ARG A 546 -24.66 3.13 24.83
N LEU A 547 -23.56 3.77 24.48
CA LEU A 547 -23.54 4.97 23.64
C LEU A 547 -23.65 4.60 22.17
N PRO A 548 -24.26 5.45 21.33
CA PRO A 548 -24.60 5.06 19.96
C PRO A 548 -23.40 5.02 19.01
N PHE A 549 -22.30 5.71 19.33
CA PHE A 549 -21.24 6.06 18.39
C PHE A 549 -20.63 4.85 17.65
N GLY A 550 -20.23 3.80 18.38
CA GLY A 550 -19.63 2.61 17.76
C GLY A 550 -20.61 1.89 16.84
N ARG A 551 -21.82 1.63 17.33
CA ARG A 551 -22.88 0.96 16.56
C ARG A 551 -23.22 1.71 15.27
N GLN A 552 -23.44 3.02 15.38
CA GLN A 552 -23.76 3.87 14.24
C GLN A 552 -22.59 3.94 13.24
N ALA A 553 -21.36 4.12 13.71
CA ALA A 553 -20.17 4.14 12.87
C ALA A 553 -20.05 2.89 12.00
N LEU A 554 -20.10 1.71 12.65
CA LEU A 554 -19.94 0.42 11.98
C LEU A 554 -21.10 0.14 11.03
N SER A 555 -22.33 0.49 11.39
CA SER A 555 -23.49 0.35 10.51
C SER A 555 -23.39 1.23 9.27
N LEU A 556 -22.99 2.50 9.39
CA LEU A 556 -22.78 3.38 8.24
C LEU A 556 -21.66 2.88 7.31
N MET A 557 -20.55 2.39 7.88
CA MET A 557 -19.49 1.77 7.08
C MET A 557 -19.98 0.53 6.33
N ARG A 558 -20.80 -0.33 6.98
CA ARG A 558 -21.40 -1.53 6.37
C ARG A 558 -22.45 -1.24 5.32
N ALA A 559 -23.29 -0.24 5.56
CA ALA A 559 -24.30 0.20 4.60
C ALA A 559 -23.65 0.53 3.25
N PHE A 560 -22.41 1.02 3.30
CA PHE A 560 -21.62 1.23 2.12
C PHE A 560 -20.92 -0.03 1.60
N THR A 561 -20.13 -0.73 2.42
CA THR A 561 -19.29 -1.83 1.95
C THR A 561 -20.08 -3.01 1.39
N THR A 562 -21.29 -3.25 1.88
CA THR A 562 -22.16 -4.32 1.36
C THR A 562 -22.74 -4.02 -0.02
N ARG A 563 -22.78 -2.74 -0.41
CA ARG A 563 -23.25 -2.25 -1.71
C ARG A 563 -22.12 -2.00 -2.69
N PHE A 564 -20.88 -2.24 -2.25
CA PHE A 564 -19.70 -2.16 -3.08
C PHE A 564 -19.59 -3.42 -3.94
N ASN A 565 -19.66 -3.27 -5.27
CA ASN A 565 -19.41 -4.35 -6.23
C ASN A 565 -18.35 -3.91 -7.25
N PRO A 566 -17.11 -4.44 -7.18
CA PRO A 566 -16.10 -4.17 -8.19
C PRO A 566 -16.46 -4.90 -9.49
N THR A 567 -16.49 -4.20 -10.62
CA THR A 567 -16.71 -4.83 -11.92
C THR A 567 -15.42 -5.42 -12.49
N ASP A 568 -15.53 -6.39 -13.39
CA ASP A 568 -14.39 -6.98 -14.12
C ASP A 568 -13.57 -5.95 -14.95
N GLU A 569 -14.13 -4.76 -15.15
CA GLU A 569 -13.52 -3.64 -15.87
C GLU A 569 -12.81 -2.63 -14.95
N GLY A 570 -12.69 -2.93 -13.65
CA GLY A 570 -11.99 -2.06 -12.69
C GLY A 570 -12.79 -0.82 -12.26
N HIS A 571 -14.12 -0.85 -12.46
CA HIS A 571 -15.01 0.24 -12.09
C HIS A 571 -15.76 -0.02 -10.78
N PHE A 572 -16.13 1.06 -10.09
CA PHE A 572 -16.93 1.00 -8.87
C PHE A 572 -17.86 2.20 -8.74
N PHE A 573 -18.89 2.04 -7.91
CA PHE A 573 -19.91 3.06 -7.65
C PHE A 573 -19.54 3.88 -6.40
N ALA A 574 -19.43 5.19 -6.59
CA ALA A 574 -19.11 6.16 -5.54
C ALA A 574 -20.34 6.71 -4.81
N THR A 575 -21.48 6.65 -5.48
CA THR A 575 -22.67 7.39 -5.13
C THR A 575 -23.87 6.49 -5.32
N PHE A 576 -24.66 6.39 -4.26
CA PHE A 576 -25.83 5.54 -4.20
C PHE A 576 -27.06 6.40 -3.98
N ASP A 577 -28.16 6.00 -4.59
CA ASP A 577 -29.47 6.53 -4.31
C ASP A 577 -29.86 6.14 -2.89
N ILE A 578 -30.24 7.14 -2.08
CA ILE A 578 -30.53 6.92 -0.66
C ILE A 578 -31.76 6.03 -0.49
N SER A 579 -32.74 6.13 -1.39
CA SER A 579 -34.03 5.46 -1.28
C SER A 579 -33.98 3.99 -1.68
N SER A 580 -33.39 3.70 -2.83
CA SER A 580 -33.29 2.36 -3.41
C SER A 580 -32.03 1.63 -2.97
N GLY A 581 -30.97 2.36 -2.62
CA GLY A 581 -29.65 1.79 -2.39
C GLY A 581 -28.93 1.38 -3.68
N GLU A 582 -29.50 1.69 -4.84
CA GLU A 582 -28.93 1.40 -6.14
C GLU A 582 -27.86 2.46 -6.52
N PRO A 583 -26.85 2.08 -7.31
CA PRO A 583 -25.85 3.04 -7.78
C PRO A 583 -26.43 4.07 -8.76
N LEU A 584 -26.00 5.34 -8.66
CA LEU A 584 -26.58 6.45 -9.42
C LEU A 584 -25.79 6.94 -10.64
N PHE A 585 -24.47 6.70 -10.70
CA PHE A 585 -23.61 7.18 -11.79
C PHE A 585 -22.77 6.05 -12.36
N ASP A 586 -22.37 6.19 -13.63
CA ASP A 586 -21.40 5.30 -14.24
C ASP A 586 -20.00 5.44 -13.62
N ARG A 587 -19.47 4.29 -13.21
CA ARG A 587 -18.07 3.83 -13.33
C ARG A 587 -16.95 4.85 -13.06
N ILE A 588 -16.29 4.73 -11.91
CA ILE A 588 -14.94 5.31 -11.74
C ILE A 588 -13.96 4.57 -12.64
N GLU A 589 -13.28 5.25 -13.57
CA GLU A 589 -12.19 4.67 -14.37
C GLU A 589 -11.00 4.24 -13.49
N GLU A 590 -10.27 3.23 -13.94
CA GLU A 590 -9.12 2.66 -13.24
C GLU A 590 -8.07 3.72 -12.86
N GLY A 591 -7.85 3.97 -11.56
CA GLY A 591 -6.73 4.80 -11.11
C GLY A 591 -6.87 5.39 -9.71
N TRP A 592 -5.78 5.95 -9.23
CA TRP A 592 -5.69 6.71 -7.98
C TRP A 592 -6.22 8.15 -8.12
N GLN A 593 -6.84 8.46 -9.26
CA GLN A 593 -7.29 9.79 -9.65
C GLN A 593 -8.72 10.08 -9.20
N PHE A 594 -9.03 11.37 -9.14
CA PHE A 594 -10.39 11.88 -9.10
C PHE A 594 -11.15 11.46 -10.35
N THR A 595 -12.35 10.92 -10.20
CA THR A 595 -13.28 10.76 -11.32
C THR A 595 -13.60 12.16 -11.89
N PRO A 596 -13.70 12.33 -13.23
CA PRO A 596 -14.04 13.61 -13.82
C PRO A 596 -15.40 14.11 -13.33
N GLN A 597 -15.54 15.43 -13.17
CA GLN A 597 -16.84 16.08 -13.23
C GLN A 597 -17.50 15.65 -14.56
N SER A 598 -18.71 15.10 -14.53
CA SER A 598 -19.43 14.81 -15.76
C SER A 598 -19.59 16.12 -16.55
N SER A 599 -19.44 16.04 -17.87
CA SER A 599 -19.35 17.17 -18.80
C SER A 599 -20.64 18.00 -18.94
N THR A 600 -21.62 17.82 -18.06
CA THR A 600 -22.97 18.40 -18.15
C THR A 600 -23.44 18.96 -16.82
N GLY A 601 -22.86 20.07 -16.34
CA GLY A 601 -23.44 20.87 -15.23
C GLY A 601 -23.67 20.13 -13.89
N GLU A 602 -23.20 18.90 -13.76
CA GLU A 602 -23.40 18.01 -12.64
C GLU A 602 -22.12 18.02 -11.81
N SER A 603 -22.15 18.71 -10.68
CA SER A 603 -21.03 18.75 -9.75
C SER A 603 -20.90 17.42 -9.00
N ALA A 604 -20.40 16.38 -9.65
CA ALA A 604 -19.94 15.17 -8.99
C ALA A 604 -18.49 15.39 -8.55
N SER A 605 -18.25 15.84 -7.32
CA SER A 605 -16.90 15.88 -6.76
C SER A 605 -16.55 14.49 -6.22
N GLY A 606 -15.91 13.68 -7.07
CA GLY A 606 -15.44 12.34 -6.75
C GLY A 606 -14.32 12.34 -5.71
N VAL A 607 -14.63 11.99 -4.46
CA VAL A 607 -13.62 11.65 -3.45
C VAL A 607 -13.95 10.29 -2.85
N VAL A 608 -13.73 9.25 -3.65
CA VAL A 608 -13.65 7.88 -3.14
C VAL A 608 -12.20 7.51 -2.90
N GLY A 609 -11.31 7.92 -3.82
CA GLY A 609 -9.86 7.93 -3.73
C GLY A 609 -9.28 6.95 -2.71
N LEU A 610 -9.02 7.38 -1.49
CA LEU A 610 -8.34 6.56 -0.45
C LEU A 610 -8.95 6.66 0.95
N ARG A 611 -10.04 7.43 1.11
CA ARG A 611 -10.67 7.65 2.42
C ARG A 611 -11.39 6.41 2.94
N ALA A 612 -11.96 5.60 2.05
CA ALA A 612 -12.58 4.34 2.42
C ALA A 612 -11.54 3.30 2.91
N PRO A 613 -10.43 3.00 2.19
CA PRO A 613 -9.39 2.10 2.67
C PRO A 613 -8.85 2.42 4.07
N ILE A 614 -8.47 3.68 4.34
CA ILE A 614 -7.95 4.05 5.67
C ILE A 614 -9.01 3.88 6.77
N SER A 615 -10.27 4.22 6.48
CA SER A 615 -11.38 4.06 7.43
C SER A 615 -11.69 2.60 7.73
N LEU A 616 -11.66 1.73 6.71
CA LEU A 616 -11.88 0.29 6.85
C LEU A 616 -10.73 -0.40 7.58
N ALA A 617 -9.49 -0.03 7.25
CA ALA A 617 -8.30 -0.50 7.96
C ALA A 617 -8.34 -0.10 9.44
N TYR A 618 -8.76 1.14 9.72
CA TYR A 618 -8.94 1.63 11.09
C TYR A 618 -10.09 0.93 11.82
N ALA A 619 -11.22 0.70 11.16
CA ALA A 619 -12.33 -0.07 11.71
C ALA A 619 -11.90 -1.50 12.09
N TYR A 620 -11.23 -2.19 11.16
CA TYR A 620 -10.69 -3.53 11.43
C TYR A 620 -9.68 -3.52 12.57
N LEU A 621 -8.76 -2.56 12.61
CA LEU A 621 -7.78 -2.44 13.69
C LEU A 621 -8.44 -2.33 15.07
N LEU A 622 -9.59 -1.66 15.17
CA LEU A 622 -10.28 -1.47 16.44
C LEU A 622 -11.24 -2.59 16.81
N THR A 623 -11.93 -3.19 15.83
CA THR A 623 -13.00 -4.16 16.11
C THR A 623 -12.63 -5.60 15.81
N ASN A 624 -11.59 -5.83 15.00
CA ASN A 624 -11.20 -7.13 14.47
C ASN A 624 -12.33 -7.87 13.72
N GLU A 625 -13.30 -7.13 13.18
CA GLU A 625 -14.42 -7.71 12.41
C GLU A 625 -14.02 -7.91 10.93
N ASP A 626 -13.99 -9.17 10.50
CA ASP A 626 -13.43 -9.58 9.20
C ASP A 626 -14.10 -8.94 7.98
N ASP A 627 -15.36 -8.51 8.09
CA ASP A 627 -16.08 -7.87 6.98
C ASP A 627 -15.43 -6.56 6.54
N PHE A 628 -14.84 -5.78 7.46
CA PHE A 628 -14.09 -4.57 7.10
C PHE A 628 -12.78 -4.88 6.37
N LYS A 629 -12.09 -5.95 6.79
CA LYS A 629 -10.87 -6.40 6.10
C LYS A 629 -11.20 -7.01 4.74
N ILE A 630 -12.29 -7.77 4.61
CA ILE A 630 -12.79 -8.29 3.34
C ILE A 630 -13.13 -7.14 2.39
N ALA A 631 -13.83 -6.11 2.89
CA ALA A 631 -14.14 -4.91 2.12
C ALA A 631 -12.88 -4.16 1.68
N PHE A 632 -11.89 -3.99 2.57
CA PHE A 632 -10.60 -3.43 2.22
C PHE A 632 -9.89 -4.25 1.12
N ASP A 633 -9.79 -5.57 1.31
CA ASP A 633 -9.13 -6.46 0.36
C ASP A 633 -9.85 -6.45 -1.00
N GLY A 634 -11.17 -6.26 -1.02
CA GLY A 634 -11.98 -6.08 -2.23
C GLY A 634 -11.79 -4.74 -2.93
N LEU A 635 -11.40 -3.69 -2.18
CA LEU A 635 -11.01 -2.38 -2.72
C LEU A 635 -9.56 -2.36 -3.21
N SER A 636 -8.68 -3.19 -2.64
CA SER A 636 -7.25 -3.20 -2.93
C SER A 636 -6.89 -3.29 -4.43
N PRO A 637 -7.62 -4.02 -5.31
CA PRO A 637 -7.31 -4.05 -6.74
C PRO A 637 -7.44 -2.70 -7.46
N LEU A 638 -8.27 -1.78 -6.96
CA LEU A 638 -8.37 -0.40 -7.48
C LEU A 638 -7.06 0.36 -7.33
N PHE A 639 -6.36 0.04 -6.24
CA PHE A 639 -5.06 0.58 -5.90
C PHE A 639 -3.99 -0.30 -6.51
N ARG A 640 -3.98 -0.42 -7.85
CA ARG A 640 -3.01 -1.19 -8.67
C ARG A 640 -1.57 -0.97 -8.19
N LEU A 641 -1.14 -1.72 -7.17
CA LEU A 641 0.15 -1.51 -6.51
C LEU A 641 1.28 -1.81 -7.49
N ASP A 642 1.02 -2.66 -8.49
CA ASP A 642 1.88 -2.93 -9.64
C ASP A 642 2.40 -1.65 -10.30
N ARG A 643 1.60 -0.57 -10.34
CA ARG A 643 1.98 0.74 -10.89
C ARG A 643 3.07 1.48 -10.11
N PHE A 644 3.32 1.11 -8.85
CA PHE A 644 4.28 1.78 -7.96
C PHE A 644 5.60 1.00 -7.81
N PHE A 645 5.71 -0.18 -8.44
CA PHE A 645 6.95 -0.96 -8.37
C PHE A 645 8.02 -0.47 -9.34
N ASP A 646 7.63 0.25 -10.39
CA ASP A 646 8.60 0.99 -11.19
C ASP A 646 8.78 2.37 -10.56
N LEU A 647 9.82 2.47 -9.74
CA LEU A 647 10.17 3.69 -9.04
C LEU A 647 10.77 4.76 -9.97
N ASP A 648 11.01 4.45 -11.25
CA ASP A 648 11.46 5.42 -12.23
C ASP A 648 10.35 5.86 -13.19
N ALA A 649 9.15 5.26 -13.06
CA ALA A 649 8.00 5.61 -13.88
C ALA A 649 7.58 7.08 -13.68
N PRO A 650 6.91 7.69 -14.69
CA PRO A 650 6.32 9.00 -14.54
C PRO A 650 5.44 9.09 -13.29
N ARG A 651 5.44 10.27 -12.67
CA ARG A 651 4.66 10.57 -11.48
C ARG A 651 3.17 10.25 -11.72
N GLN A 652 2.62 9.33 -10.92
CA GLN A 652 1.20 9.05 -10.88
C GLN A 652 0.49 10.30 -10.36
N GLN A 653 -0.68 10.61 -10.92
CA GLN A 653 -1.45 11.78 -10.47
C GLN A 653 -2.16 11.47 -9.14
N ILE A 654 -1.41 11.56 -8.04
CA ILE A 654 -1.88 11.39 -6.67
C ILE A 654 -1.27 12.50 -5.80
N SER A 655 -2.01 13.09 -4.87
CA SER A 655 -1.41 14.05 -3.95
C SER A 655 -0.65 13.36 -2.83
N ALA A 656 0.28 14.08 -2.21
CA ALA A 656 1.06 13.62 -1.07
C ALA A 656 0.17 13.12 0.08
N GLY A 657 -0.89 13.84 0.43
CA GLY A 657 -1.78 13.39 1.51
C GLY A 657 -2.64 12.19 1.17
N LEU A 658 -3.04 12.00 -0.10
CA LEU A 658 -3.68 10.77 -0.55
C LEU A 658 -2.70 9.58 -0.45
N LEU A 659 -1.47 9.77 -0.90
CA LEU A 659 -0.41 8.77 -0.78
C LEU A 659 -0.11 8.44 0.70
N ALA A 660 -0.10 9.44 1.57
CA ALA A 660 0.05 9.29 3.02
C ALA A 660 -1.09 8.44 3.61
N GLN A 661 -2.35 8.74 3.30
CA GLN A 661 -3.50 7.93 3.73
C GLN A 661 -3.41 6.48 3.26
N ALA A 662 -2.92 6.25 2.05
CA ALA A 662 -2.67 4.90 1.55
C ALA A 662 -1.63 4.17 2.39
N ILE A 663 -0.46 4.79 2.60
CA ILE A 663 0.58 4.22 3.46
C ILE A 663 0.00 3.90 4.86
N GLY A 664 -0.77 4.83 5.44
CA GLY A 664 -1.44 4.66 6.72
C GLY A 664 -2.44 3.49 6.74
N ALA A 665 -3.20 3.27 5.67
CA ALA A 665 -4.23 2.23 5.62
C ALA A 665 -3.62 0.83 5.64
N TRP A 666 -2.61 0.61 4.79
CA TRP A 666 -1.87 -0.65 4.78
C TRP A 666 -1.06 -0.86 6.06
N THR A 667 -0.57 0.22 6.66
CA THR A 667 0.12 0.19 7.95
C THR A 667 -0.81 -0.20 9.11
N ASN A 668 -2.03 0.35 9.15
CA ASN A 668 -3.04 -0.02 10.15
C ASN A 668 -3.44 -1.49 10.02
N LEU A 669 -3.63 -2.00 8.80
CA LEU A 669 -3.89 -3.42 8.59
C LEU A 669 -2.71 -4.32 8.93
N TYR A 670 -1.49 -3.89 8.64
CA TYR A 670 -0.31 -4.63 9.10
C TYR A 670 -0.28 -4.70 10.63
N THR A 671 -0.51 -3.59 11.32
CA THR A 671 -0.56 -3.57 12.79
C THR A 671 -1.63 -4.52 13.32
N ALA A 672 -2.81 -4.53 12.70
CA ALA A 672 -3.93 -5.37 13.13
C ALA A 672 -3.70 -6.87 12.86
N THR A 673 -3.03 -7.22 11.76
CA THR A 673 -2.97 -8.61 11.26
C THR A 673 -1.59 -9.26 11.36
N MET A 674 -0.54 -8.47 11.56
CA MET A 674 0.86 -8.82 11.28
C MET A 674 1.07 -9.38 9.86
N GLY A 675 0.15 -9.09 8.93
CA GLY A 675 0.14 -9.62 7.59
C GLY A 675 1.18 -8.93 6.70
N TYR A 676 2.24 -9.66 6.39
CA TYR A 676 3.38 -9.15 5.60
C TYR A 676 3.01 -8.52 4.24
N ARG A 677 1.98 -9.05 3.57
CA ARG A 677 1.49 -8.46 2.31
C ARG A 677 1.10 -6.99 2.48
N TYR A 678 0.60 -6.61 3.65
CA TYR A 678 0.20 -5.24 3.93
C TYR A 678 1.40 -4.35 4.21
N LEU A 679 2.38 -4.84 4.98
CA LEU A 679 3.65 -4.17 5.19
C LEU A 679 4.40 -3.96 3.87
N SER A 680 4.47 -4.99 3.02
CA SER A 680 5.13 -4.94 1.72
C SER A 680 4.51 -3.87 0.80
N ALA A 681 3.19 -3.75 0.80
CA ALA A 681 2.49 -2.71 0.05
C ALA A 681 2.75 -1.30 0.60
N ALA A 682 2.70 -1.12 1.93
CA ALA A 682 3.05 0.15 2.56
C ALA A 682 4.50 0.56 2.24
N ILE A 683 5.44 -0.39 2.26
CA ILE A 683 6.83 -0.15 1.90
C ILE A 683 6.97 0.29 0.43
N THR A 684 6.25 -0.37 -0.48
CA THR A 684 6.27 -0.03 -1.91
C THR A 684 5.79 1.41 -2.15
N LEU A 685 4.67 1.80 -1.51
CA LEU A 685 4.13 3.15 -1.61
C LEU A 685 5.08 4.20 -1.01
N ALA A 686 5.72 3.89 0.12
CA ALA A 686 6.68 4.79 0.76
C ALA A 686 7.97 4.96 -0.06
N GLN A 687 8.48 3.91 -0.70
CA GLN A 687 9.63 4.02 -1.63
C GLN A 687 9.29 4.92 -2.81
N TYR A 688 8.09 4.76 -3.38
CA TYR A 688 7.60 5.63 -4.44
C TYR A 688 7.49 7.09 -3.98
N ALA A 689 6.96 7.32 -2.77
CA ALA A 689 6.87 8.64 -2.17
C ALA A 689 8.25 9.32 -2.09
N VAL A 690 9.25 8.65 -1.52
CA VAL A 690 10.62 9.21 -1.40
C VAL A 690 11.21 9.54 -2.76
N ARG A 691 11.00 8.67 -3.74
CA ARG A 691 11.60 8.81 -5.06
C ARG A 691 11.03 9.99 -5.86
N HIS A 692 9.74 10.29 -5.69
CA HIS A 692 9.05 11.24 -6.57
C HIS A 692 8.52 12.50 -5.88
N TYR A 693 8.27 12.44 -4.57
CA TYR A 693 7.70 13.53 -3.78
C TYR A 693 8.72 14.20 -2.87
N VAL A 694 9.99 13.76 -2.89
CA VAL A 694 11.07 14.47 -2.21
C VAL A 694 11.88 15.25 -3.24
N SER A 695 11.98 16.57 -3.07
CA SER A 695 12.74 17.47 -3.93
C SER A 695 13.51 18.47 -3.05
N ASP A 696 14.84 18.49 -3.12
CA ASP A 696 15.69 19.32 -2.24
C ASP A 696 15.32 19.21 -0.74
N ASP A 697 15.13 17.96 -0.28
CA ASP A 697 14.68 17.61 1.07
C ASP A 697 13.27 18.11 1.47
N TRP A 698 12.54 18.78 0.56
CA TRP A 698 11.12 19.06 0.71
C TRP A 698 10.27 17.86 0.33
N PHE A 699 9.29 17.51 1.15
CA PHE A 699 8.14 16.73 0.68
C PHE A 699 7.19 17.69 -0.06
N VAL A 700 6.97 17.45 -1.35
CA VAL A 700 6.12 18.26 -2.22
C VAL A 700 4.71 17.68 -2.34
N CYS A 701 3.73 18.52 -2.66
CA CYS A 701 2.32 18.16 -2.70
C CYS A 701 1.95 17.14 -3.78
N GLY A 702 2.66 17.14 -4.91
CA GLY A 702 2.23 16.45 -6.11
C GLY A 702 1.24 17.25 -6.96
N PRO A 703 0.51 16.64 -7.89
CA PRO A 703 -0.46 17.35 -8.70
C PRO A 703 -1.68 17.76 -7.84
N PRO A 704 -2.28 18.93 -8.08
CA PRO A 704 -3.48 19.33 -7.38
C PRO A 704 -4.63 18.36 -7.70
N THR A 705 -5.32 17.94 -6.65
CA THR A 705 -6.41 16.96 -6.70
C THR A 705 -7.68 17.49 -7.38
N VAL A 706 -7.87 18.81 -7.40
CA VAL A 706 -9.03 19.44 -8.05
C VAL A 706 -8.56 20.31 -9.22
N PRO A 707 -9.10 20.14 -10.44
CA PRO A 707 -8.68 20.92 -11.62
C PRO A 707 -8.71 22.43 -11.43
N ARG A 708 -9.64 22.95 -10.61
CA ARG A 708 -9.75 24.39 -10.30
C ARG A 708 -8.60 24.97 -9.47
N TYR A 709 -7.80 24.11 -8.84
CA TYR A 709 -6.61 24.51 -8.07
C TYR A 709 -5.32 24.36 -8.88
N ARG A 710 -5.41 24.17 -10.21
CA ARG A 710 -4.25 24.18 -11.09
C ARG A 710 -3.82 25.62 -11.36
N ASP A 711 -2.55 25.90 -11.08
CA ASP A 711 -1.92 27.18 -11.36
C ASP A 711 -1.10 27.12 -12.66
N THR A 712 -0.92 28.27 -13.30
CA THR A 712 0.00 28.46 -14.42
C THR A 712 1.38 28.97 -13.97
N VAL A 713 1.51 29.42 -12.72
CA VAL A 713 2.73 30.03 -12.14
C VAL A 713 3.54 29.02 -11.32
N LEU A 714 2.90 28.26 -10.42
CA LEU A 714 3.58 27.29 -9.55
C LEU A 714 2.84 25.95 -9.49
N THR A 715 3.55 24.84 -9.71
CA THR A 715 2.94 23.51 -9.62
C THR A 715 3.06 22.93 -8.22
N GLY A 716 2.18 21.99 -7.86
CA GLY A 716 2.32 21.27 -6.58
C GLY A 716 3.54 20.35 -6.49
N TRP A 717 4.30 20.19 -7.57
CA TRP A 717 5.62 19.55 -7.56
C TRP A 717 6.75 20.48 -7.12
N GLU A 718 6.48 21.78 -7.07
CA GLU A 718 7.42 22.83 -6.67
C GLU A 718 6.98 23.46 -5.33
N THR A 719 5.96 22.90 -4.70
CA THR A 719 5.32 23.46 -3.50
C THR A 719 5.33 22.45 -2.37
N TYR A 720 5.74 22.89 -1.19
CA TYR A 720 5.35 22.27 0.08
C TYR A 720 4.00 22.85 0.49
N SER A 721 3.06 22.00 0.92
CA SER A 721 1.81 22.44 1.52
C SER A 721 1.28 21.44 2.55
N ASN A 722 0.89 21.95 3.71
CA ASN A 722 0.18 21.16 4.72
C ASN A 722 -1.23 20.79 4.24
N ARG A 723 -1.92 21.68 3.54
CA ARG A 723 -3.19 21.34 2.86
C ARG A 723 -3.00 20.29 1.77
N GLY A 724 -1.84 20.29 1.11
CA GLY A 724 -1.41 19.27 0.15
C GLY A 724 -1.00 17.92 0.77
N GLY A 725 -0.89 17.83 2.10
CA GLY A 725 -0.54 16.63 2.85
C GLY A 725 0.95 16.29 2.84
N SER A 726 1.80 17.30 2.67
CA SER A 726 3.27 17.13 2.62
C SER A 726 3.81 16.61 3.96
N SER A 727 3.37 17.20 5.07
CA SER A 727 3.74 16.76 6.41
C SER A 727 3.13 15.41 6.78
N ASP A 728 1.90 15.12 6.32
CA ASP A 728 1.28 13.79 6.51
C ASP A 728 2.07 12.69 5.82
N LEU A 729 2.65 12.96 4.65
CA LEU A 729 3.49 12.01 3.94
C LEU A 729 4.79 11.73 4.71
N ALA A 730 5.48 12.77 5.18
CA ALA A 730 6.66 12.61 6.04
C ALA A 730 6.33 11.85 7.34
N LEU A 731 5.19 12.15 7.96
CA LEU A 731 4.69 11.43 9.14
C LEU A 731 4.42 9.95 8.86
N ALA A 732 3.85 9.62 7.70
CA ALA A 732 3.60 8.24 7.30
C ALA A 732 4.90 7.42 7.21
N LEU A 733 5.97 8.03 6.69
CA LEU A 733 7.30 7.42 6.64
C LEU A 733 7.92 7.22 8.02
N LEU A 734 7.76 8.21 8.91
CA LEU A 734 8.23 8.11 10.29
C LEU A 734 7.50 6.98 11.04
N ARG A 735 6.17 6.87 10.88
CA ARG A 735 5.36 5.78 11.44
C ARG A 735 5.85 4.41 10.96
N LEU A 736 6.12 4.25 9.66
CA LEU A 736 6.68 3.01 9.12
C LEU A 736 8.08 2.68 9.69
N SER A 737 8.91 3.70 9.91
CA SER A 737 10.24 3.52 10.52
C SER A 737 10.10 3.03 11.97
N ALA A 738 9.17 3.60 12.74
CA ALA A 738 8.85 3.15 14.10
C ALA A 738 8.37 1.70 14.16
N ILE A 739 7.50 1.30 13.22
CA ILE A 739 7.06 -0.10 13.08
C ILE A 739 8.24 -1.04 12.85
N SER A 740 9.16 -0.65 11.97
CA SER A 740 10.35 -1.46 11.69
C SER A 740 11.24 -1.66 12.91
N ASP A 741 11.22 -0.73 13.86
CA ASP A 741 11.98 -0.81 15.10
C ASP A 741 11.23 -1.54 16.22
N GLY A 742 10.01 -2.02 15.95
CA GLY A 742 9.14 -2.61 16.96
C GLY A 742 8.60 -1.60 17.96
N ARG A 743 8.72 -0.29 17.67
CA ARG A 743 8.26 0.82 18.51
C ARG A 743 6.81 1.16 18.21
N PHE A 744 5.92 0.20 18.45
CA PHE A 744 4.50 0.36 18.15
C PHE A 744 3.83 1.46 18.98
N GLU A 745 4.36 1.74 20.17
CA GLU A 745 3.91 2.80 21.06
C GLU A 745 4.03 4.20 20.47
N LEU A 746 4.90 4.38 19.47
CA LEU A 746 5.09 5.66 18.77
C LEU A 746 4.13 5.87 17.60
N ILE A 747 3.30 4.87 17.28
CA ILE A 747 2.42 4.94 16.13
C ILE A 747 1.08 5.47 16.61
N ASP A 748 0.77 6.71 16.25
CA ASP A 748 -0.61 7.17 16.26
C ASP A 748 -1.37 6.41 15.16
N HIS A 749 -2.25 5.49 15.56
CA HIS A 749 -3.06 4.69 14.62
C HIS A 749 -4.23 5.47 14.02
N ASP A 750 -4.47 6.71 14.47
CA ASP A 750 -5.49 7.54 13.88
C ASP A 750 -5.21 7.73 12.38
N PRO A 751 -6.26 7.72 11.55
CA PRO A 751 -6.16 8.01 10.14
C PRO A 751 -5.36 9.29 9.90
N LEU A 752 -4.44 9.25 8.94
CA LEU A 752 -3.68 10.43 8.54
C LEU A 752 -4.64 11.48 7.95
N CYS A 753 -4.45 12.73 8.34
CA CYS A 753 -5.35 13.81 7.95
C CYS A 753 -5.07 14.17 6.49
N TYR A 754 -6.10 14.23 5.63
CA TYR A 754 -5.96 14.88 4.32
C TYR A 754 -7.29 15.46 3.83
N PHE A 755 -7.23 16.74 3.46
CA PHE A 755 -8.35 17.63 3.19
C PHE A 755 -8.87 17.61 1.75
#